data_AF-A0A5C3PGW9-F1
#
_entry.id   AF-A0A5C3PGW9-F1
#
_cell.length_a   1.000
_cell.length_b   1.000
_cell.length_c   1.000
_cell.angle_alpha   90.00
_cell.angle_beta   90.00
_cell.angle_gamma   90.00
#
_symmetry.space_group_name_H-M   'P 1'
#
loop_
_entity.id
_entity.type
_entity.pdbx_description
1 polymer ?
#
loop_
_entity_poly.entity_id
_entity_poly.type
_entity_poly.pdbx_seq_one_letter_code
_entity_poly.pdbx_strand_id
1 'polypeptide(L)'
;RQNLRACTFQQALPHLARLSEDPDFVRALTAMRTEQAELERQLWNERRGIQQKHEERVKTARTKASIIGAGLTQYEADALTDSFRAELLKFDRERVLPAWDGLVTKQQAALETLGVPAMFPSSQPSDREVRGMPIAALFATYCQTSRDDVRITRIPVVPIPNRGRLSGPWHDRQTHLSAFKESFCPLVLLIPCTQGASPLARSPLLSRTPRRPAMPYVDLVSSDDYAAIWYNTNVPAGTVSGFDPDKPTLVMLHPLFLDSTWTHPQLDDPRLNANFNIVVFDTRTTGKSLFRPTGRHDLWVAAADLAHCFYHLRLPPAHIFAPELHSWTAMRFATLFPELCLSLTLCNVTPQTELKSVFDALEELAHLWCYAEDLESFETACKELVNSYAADAHPDVVDELVAFWEVHYPPFRRTHVITNLNLVLNRTPMSADELANVRCPVLIVQAERSATHPMEHAQQLRNLLVNVPNRAQLFPVKATHGYLTLLSASIVNQVVNKFLTRLPPARSDLKEPEMSLVDRMRIALDQLAEFRDDPSISERDPASPLSFCCVTEEVRKSQEELYQIYAEGVQTALSPLAPDGRPLRKFSERKDEHWLDSSTDGFSYANAKQLTDRLLDPSKDRRRAARRAAMPIEHESPLFVPSEPVTQEVQQVARIRRATVLPQSPADKHVIKGSMAKVLASGAGTSLQRRLLPR
;
A
#
# COMPACT_ATOMS: atom_id res chain seq x y z
N ARG A 1 -22.98 7.99 -45.65
CA ARG A 1 -22.03 6.97 -45.13
C ARG A 1 -21.15 7.66 -44.10
N GLN A 2 -21.27 7.29 -42.83
CA GLN A 2 -20.52 7.90 -41.72
C GLN A 2 -19.05 7.41 -41.81
N ASN A 3 -18.08 8.29 -41.59
CA ASN A 3 -16.66 7.92 -41.66
C ASN A 3 -16.25 7.15 -40.39
N LEU A 4 -16.27 5.82 -40.46
CA LEU A 4 -15.97 4.94 -39.32
C LEU A 4 -14.52 5.05 -38.83
N ARG A 5 -13.60 5.60 -39.64
CA ARG A 5 -12.19 5.78 -39.26
C ARG A 5 -11.96 6.96 -38.31
N ALA A 6 -12.88 7.93 -38.25
CA ALA A 6 -12.77 9.15 -37.46
C ALA A 6 -13.85 9.28 -36.36
N CYS A 7 -14.43 8.15 -35.94
CA CYS A 7 -15.43 8.14 -34.87
C CYS A 7 -14.80 8.44 -33.51
N THR A 8 -15.44 9.31 -32.73
CA THR A 8 -15.10 9.47 -31.30
C THR A 8 -15.57 8.25 -30.49
N PHE A 9 -15.03 8.07 -29.29
CA PHE A 9 -15.43 6.97 -28.40
C PHE A 9 -16.96 6.89 -28.19
N GLN A 10 -17.61 8.03 -27.92
CA GLN A 10 -19.06 8.10 -27.75
C GLN A 10 -19.83 7.73 -29.03
N GLN A 11 -19.29 8.04 -30.21
CA GLN A 11 -19.88 7.68 -31.49
C GLN A 11 -19.68 6.21 -31.84
N ALA A 12 -18.63 5.56 -31.32
CA ALA A 12 -18.35 4.14 -31.57
C ALA A 12 -19.27 3.18 -30.79
N LEU A 13 -19.67 3.54 -29.56
CA LEU A 13 -20.44 2.65 -28.67
C LEU A 13 -21.73 2.05 -29.29
N PRO A 14 -22.61 2.81 -29.96
CA PRO A 14 -23.81 2.25 -30.58
C PRO A 14 -23.52 1.35 -31.80
N HIS A 15 -22.35 1.48 -32.42
CA HIS A 15 -21.92 0.58 -33.50
C HIS A 15 -21.41 -0.74 -32.92
N LEU A 16 -20.62 -0.67 -31.84
CA LEU A 16 -20.11 -1.86 -31.17
C LEU A 16 -21.23 -2.68 -30.54
N ALA A 17 -22.24 -2.03 -29.94
CA ALA A 17 -23.42 -2.72 -29.41
C ALA A 17 -24.15 -3.53 -30.49
N ARG A 18 -24.39 -2.94 -31.67
CA ARG A 18 -25.01 -3.63 -32.81
C ARG A 18 -24.16 -4.76 -33.37
N LEU A 19 -22.84 -4.56 -33.46
CA LEU A 19 -21.92 -5.62 -33.90
C LEU A 19 -21.87 -6.78 -32.89
N SER A 20 -21.97 -6.49 -31.59
CA SER A 20 -21.95 -7.53 -30.54
C SER A 20 -23.17 -8.46 -30.55
N GLU A 21 -24.27 -8.03 -31.17
CA GLU A 21 -25.48 -8.84 -31.38
C GLU A 21 -25.36 -9.77 -32.61
N ASP A 22 -24.36 -9.57 -33.48
CA ASP A 22 -24.12 -10.39 -34.68
C ASP A 22 -23.29 -11.65 -34.33
N PRO A 23 -23.86 -12.87 -34.47
CA PRO A 23 -23.14 -14.11 -34.19
C PRO A 23 -21.91 -14.34 -35.09
N ASP A 24 -21.91 -13.84 -36.32
CA ASP A 24 -20.77 -13.96 -37.24
C ASP A 24 -19.59 -13.09 -36.78
N PHE A 25 -19.89 -11.89 -36.29
CA PHE A 25 -18.90 -10.98 -35.69
C PHE A 25 -18.26 -11.60 -34.43
N VAL A 26 -19.07 -12.17 -33.54
CA VAL A 26 -18.59 -12.83 -32.31
C VAL A 26 -17.69 -14.03 -32.64
N ARG A 27 -18.06 -14.84 -33.65
CA ARG A 27 -17.21 -15.94 -34.15
C ARG A 27 -15.87 -15.43 -34.68
N ALA A 28 -15.86 -14.34 -35.45
CA ALA A 28 -14.63 -13.76 -35.97
C ALA A 28 -13.71 -13.23 -34.86
N LEU A 29 -14.27 -12.57 -33.84
CA LEU A 29 -13.52 -12.15 -32.64
C LEU A 29 -12.94 -13.33 -31.86
N THR A 30 -13.72 -14.40 -31.71
CA THR A 30 -13.27 -15.61 -31.03
C THR A 30 -12.11 -16.27 -31.78
N ALA A 31 -12.19 -16.35 -33.11
CA ALA A 31 -11.13 -16.87 -33.96
C ALA A 31 -9.85 -16.02 -33.86
N MET A 32 -9.95 -14.69 -33.90
CA MET A 32 -8.81 -13.78 -33.72
C MET A 32 -8.12 -13.96 -32.36
N ARG A 33 -8.90 -14.21 -31.30
CA ARG A 33 -8.36 -14.51 -29.96
C ARG A 33 -7.64 -15.85 -29.92
N THR A 34 -8.18 -16.88 -30.57
CA THR A 34 -7.53 -18.19 -30.67
C THR A 34 -6.19 -18.08 -31.40
N GLU A 35 -6.14 -17.36 -32.53
CA GLU A 35 -4.89 -17.10 -33.26
C GLU A 35 -3.86 -16.36 -32.41
N GLN A 36 -4.29 -15.37 -31.62
CA GLN A 36 -3.41 -14.65 -30.69
C GLN A 36 -2.84 -15.59 -29.63
N ALA A 37 -3.68 -16.39 -28.99
CA ALA A 37 -3.25 -17.33 -27.94
C ALA A 37 -2.28 -18.39 -28.48
N GLU A 38 -2.46 -18.83 -29.73
CA GLU A 38 -1.55 -19.75 -30.40
C GLU A 38 -0.18 -19.12 -30.68
N LEU A 39 -0.15 -17.87 -31.17
CA LEU A 39 1.09 -17.13 -31.38
C LEU A 39 1.84 -16.88 -30.06
N GLU A 40 1.14 -16.46 -29.01
CA GLU A 40 1.73 -16.26 -27.68
C GLU A 40 2.36 -17.56 -27.15
N ARG A 41 1.63 -18.68 -27.26
CA ARG A 41 2.15 -20.00 -26.86
C ARG A 41 3.38 -20.40 -27.67
N GLN A 42 3.38 -20.13 -28.98
CA GLN A 42 4.52 -20.44 -29.85
C GLN A 42 5.76 -19.62 -29.45
N LEU A 43 5.61 -18.30 -29.32
CA LEU A 43 6.72 -17.40 -28.93
C LEU A 43 7.25 -17.73 -27.54
N TRP A 44 6.36 -18.09 -26.60
CA TRP A 44 6.76 -18.58 -25.28
C TRP A 44 7.61 -19.84 -25.34
N ASN A 45 7.21 -20.83 -26.14
CA ASN A 45 7.96 -22.07 -26.32
C ASN A 45 9.32 -21.83 -26.98
N GLU A 46 9.37 -20.96 -28.00
CA GLU A 46 10.62 -20.56 -28.66
C GLU A 46 11.58 -19.86 -27.66
N ARG A 47 11.07 -18.93 -26.84
CA ARG A 47 11.85 -18.24 -25.80
C ARG A 47 12.37 -19.21 -24.73
N ARG A 48 11.55 -20.17 -24.30
CA ARG A 48 11.94 -21.26 -23.40
C ARG A 48 13.05 -22.12 -23.99
N GLY A 49 13.05 -22.36 -25.30
CA GLY A 49 14.13 -23.07 -25.99
C GLY A 49 15.48 -22.35 -25.87
N ILE A 50 15.49 -21.02 -25.99
CA ILE A 50 16.71 -20.21 -25.81
C ILE A 50 17.24 -20.33 -24.38
N GLN A 51 16.34 -20.29 -23.40
CA GLN A 51 16.69 -20.47 -21.98
C GLN A 51 17.28 -21.85 -21.70
N GLN A 52 16.64 -22.92 -22.18
CA GLN A 52 17.13 -24.29 -22.01
C GLN A 52 18.53 -24.48 -22.61
N LYS A 53 18.75 -23.93 -23.81
CA LYS A 53 20.07 -23.96 -24.47
C LYS A 53 21.14 -23.21 -23.68
N HIS A 54 20.79 -22.10 -23.01
CA HIS A 54 21.71 -21.40 -22.12
C HIS A 54 22.01 -22.22 -20.86
N GLU A 55 21.01 -22.82 -20.24
CA GLU A 55 21.17 -23.70 -19.07
C GLU A 55 22.09 -24.89 -19.39
N GLU A 56 21.94 -25.50 -20.57
CA GLU A 56 22.83 -26.56 -21.06
C GLU A 56 24.28 -26.09 -21.27
N ARG A 57 24.47 -24.89 -21.82
CA ARG A 57 25.80 -24.26 -21.99
C ARG A 57 26.46 -24.01 -20.63
N VAL A 58 25.73 -23.46 -19.66
CA VAL A 58 26.22 -23.21 -18.29
C VAL A 58 26.56 -24.53 -17.60
N LYS A 59 25.70 -25.55 -17.72
CA LYS A 59 25.94 -26.88 -17.16
C LYS A 59 27.21 -27.50 -17.74
N THR A 60 27.38 -27.45 -19.06
CA THR A 60 28.58 -27.96 -19.73
C THR A 60 29.85 -27.22 -19.30
N ALA A 61 29.78 -25.88 -19.17
CA ALA A 61 30.90 -25.07 -18.71
C ALA A 61 31.29 -25.40 -17.25
N ARG A 62 30.30 -25.58 -16.36
CA ARG A 62 30.53 -26.02 -14.98
C ARG A 62 31.13 -27.42 -14.90
N THR A 63 30.66 -28.36 -15.71
CA THR A 63 31.23 -29.72 -15.76
C THR A 63 32.68 -29.69 -16.22
N LYS A 64 33.01 -28.90 -17.26
CA LYS A 64 34.40 -28.73 -17.72
C LYS A 64 35.29 -28.12 -16.65
N ALA A 65 34.84 -27.05 -15.99
CA ALA A 65 35.56 -26.40 -14.89
C ALA A 65 35.83 -27.41 -13.74
N SER A 66 34.81 -28.16 -13.34
CA SER A 66 34.93 -29.20 -12.30
C SER A 66 35.94 -30.30 -12.63
N ILE A 67 36.08 -30.68 -13.91
CA ILE A 67 37.04 -31.71 -14.35
C ILE A 67 38.48 -31.18 -14.26
N ILE A 68 38.69 -29.89 -14.53
CA ILE A 68 40.01 -29.24 -14.54
C ILE A 68 40.45 -28.83 -13.11
N GLY A 69 39.56 -28.96 -12.11
CA GLY A 69 39.85 -28.60 -10.72
C GLY A 69 39.88 -27.08 -10.46
N ALA A 70 39.48 -26.28 -11.44
CA ALA A 70 39.35 -24.84 -11.34
C ALA A 70 37.86 -24.45 -11.42
N GLY A 71 37.40 -23.51 -10.59
CA GLY A 71 36.05 -22.97 -10.71
C GLY A 71 35.84 -22.27 -12.06
N LEU A 72 34.58 -22.05 -12.45
CA LEU A 72 34.26 -21.24 -13.62
C LEU A 72 34.82 -19.82 -13.39
N THR A 73 35.63 -19.31 -14.32
CA THR A 73 36.21 -17.97 -14.15
C THR A 73 35.14 -16.90 -14.35
N GLN A 74 35.35 -15.73 -13.75
CA GLN A 74 34.40 -14.61 -13.85
C GLN A 74 34.18 -14.17 -15.30
N TYR A 75 35.26 -14.07 -16.08
CA TYR A 75 35.19 -13.74 -17.51
C TYR A 75 34.34 -14.73 -18.32
N GLU A 76 34.45 -16.03 -18.04
CA GLU A 76 33.65 -17.05 -18.73
C GLU A 76 32.17 -17.00 -18.34
N ALA A 77 31.87 -16.71 -17.06
CA ALA A 77 30.51 -16.53 -16.57
C ALA A 77 29.83 -15.29 -17.19
N ASP A 78 30.56 -14.18 -17.27
CA ASP A 78 30.10 -12.93 -17.86
C ASP A 78 29.87 -13.11 -19.37
N ALA A 79 30.80 -13.74 -20.08
CA ALA A 79 30.66 -14.03 -21.51
C ALA A 79 29.44 -14.91 -21.83
N LEU A 80 29.13 -15.91 -20.99
CA LEU A 80 27.94 -16.75 -21.14
C LEU A 80 26.65 -15.96 -20.91
N THR A 81 26.66 -15.04 -19.93
CA THR A 81 25.51 -14.19 -19.58
C THR A 81 25.24 -13.15 -20.66
N ASP A 82 26.28 -12.50 -21.16
CA ASP A 82 26.16 -11.50 -22.23
C ASP A 82 25.72 -12.14 -23.54
N SER A 83 26.24 -13.33 -23.86
CA SER A 83 25.77 -14.10 -25.02
C SER A 83 24.28 -14.45 -24.91
N PHE A 84 23.77 -14.77 -23.72
CA PHE A 84 22.37 -15.09 -23.52
C PHE A 84 21.47 -13.86 -23.66
N ARG A 85 21.87 -12.74 -23.05
CA ARG A 85 21.17 -11.45 -23.19
C ARG A 85 21.11 -11.01 -24.65
N ALA A 86 22.21 -11.14 -25.39
CA ALA A 86 22.24 -10.81 -26.81
C ALA A 86 21.32 -11.73 -27.64
N GLU A 87 21.26 -13.03 -27.34
CA GLU A 87 20.38 -13.98 -28.02
C GLU A 87 18.90 -13.70 -27.74
N LEU A 88 18.54 -13.34 -26.49
CA LEU A 88 17.19 -12.91 -26.13
C LEU A 88 16.79 -11.60 -26.79
N LEU A 89 17.63 -10.56 -26.73
CA LEU A 89 17.35 -9.27 -27.38
C LEU A 89 17.18 -9.43 -28.89
N LYS A 90 17.99 -10.29 -29.50
CA LYS A 90 17.87 -10.64 -30.92
C LYS A 90 16.54 -11.32 -31.21
N PHE A 91 16.13 -12.30 -30.39
CA PHE A 91 14.84 -12.97 -30.51
C PHE A 91 13.67 -11.98 -30.36
N ASP A 92 13.69 -11.13 -29.35
CA ASP A 92 12.63 -10.17 -29.11
C ASP A 92 12.52 -9.19 -30.30
N ARG A 93 13.65 -8.68 -30.79
CA ARG A 93 13.68 -7.72 -31.91
C ARG A 93 13.32 -8.34 -33.27
N GLU A 94 13.85 -9.52 -33.57
CA GLU A 94 13.77 -10.10 -34.93
C GLU A 94 12.64 -11.11 -35.08
N ARG A 95 12.09 -11.63 -33.98
CA ARG A 95 11.05 -12.67 -34.01
C ARG A 95 9.76 -12.25 -33.31
N VAL A 96 9.83 -11.69 -32.09
CA VAL A 96 8.63 -11.32 -31.32
C VAL A 96 7.94 -10.08 -31.90
N LEU A 97 8.68 -8.97 -32.03
CA LEU A 97 8.09 -7.72 -32.54
C LEU A 97 7.49 -7.87 -33.94
N PRO A 98 8.18 -8.47 -34.94
CA PRO A 98 7.59 -8.61 -36.28
C PRO A 98 6.37 -9.53 -36.31
N ALA A 99 6.34 -10.58 -35.48
CA ALA A 99 5.20 -11.49 -35.38
C ALA A 99 3.98 -10.81 -34.76
N TRP A 100 4.21 -10.01 -33.72
CA TRP A 100 3.16 -9.25 -33.06
C TRP A 100 2.61 -8.15 -33.97
N ASP A 101 3.47 -7.39 -34.62
CA ASP A 101 3.09 -6.37 -35.60
C ASP A 101 2.29 -6.98 -36.75
N GLY A 102 2.69 -8.16 -37.24
CA GLY A 102 1.96 -8.92 -38.25
C GLY A 102 0.56 -9.35 -37.79
N LEU A 103 0.44 -9.88 -36.57
CA LEU A 103 -0.84 -10.27 -35.98
C LEU A 103 -1.77 -9.07 -35.80
N VAL A 104 -1.26 -7.97 -35.23
CA VAL A 104 -2.03 -6.74 -35.00
C VAL A 104 -2.51 -6.16 -36.33
N THR A 105 -1.65 -6.13 -37.36
CA THR A 105 -2.02 -5.64 -38.69
C THR A 105 -3.13 -6.51 -39.30
N LYS A 106 -3.03 -7.84 -39.18
CA LYS A 106 -4.05 -8.79 -39.65
C LYS A 106 -5.38 -8.59 -38.93
N GLN A 107 -5.36 -8.48 -37.59
CA GLN A 107 -6.55 -8.25 -36.78
C GLN A 107 -7.19 -6.90 -37.10
N GLN A 108 -6.40 -5.83 -37.29
CA GLN A 108 -6.91 -4.52 -37.67
C GLN A 108 -7.58 -4.53 -39.05
N ALA A 109 -6.99 -5.22 -40.04
CA ALA A 109 -7.61 -5.37 -41.35
C ALA A 109 -8.93 -6.16 -41.30
N ALA A 110 -8.98 -7.21 -40.47
CA ALA A 110 -10.19 -8.00 -40.24
C ALA A 110 -11.29 -7.17 -39.55
N LEU A 111 -10.95 -6.44 -38.49
CA LEU A 111 -11.87 -5.57 -37.76
C LEU A 111 -12.37 -4.41 -38.64
N GLU A 112 -11.52 -3.86 -39.53
CA GLU A 112 -11.94 -2.87 -40.51
C GLU A 112 -12.99 -3.44 -41.48
N THR A 113 -12.76 -4.65 -41.98
CA THR A 113 -13.67 -5.35 -42.89
C THR A 113 -15.01 -5.66 -42.21
N LEU A 114 -14.98 -5.95 -40.91
CA LEU A 114 -16.16 -6.15 -40.07
C LEU A 114 -16.85 -4.83 -39.67
N GLY A 115 -16.36 -3.68 -40.14
CA GLY A 115 -16.98 -2.38 -39.91
C GLY A 115 -16.80 -1.85 -38.48
N VAL A 116 -15.78 -2.30 -37.75
CA VAL A 116 -15.48 -1.82 -36.40
C VAL A 116 -14.91 -0.40 -36.48
N PRO A 117 -15.54 0.59 -35.81
CA PRO A 117 -15.06 1.97 -35.83
C PRO A 117 -13.62 2.11 -35.32
N ALA A 118 -12.85 3.00 -35.93
CA ALA A 118 -11.46 3.34 -35.60
C ALA A 118 -10.43 2.18 -35.66
N MET A 119 -10.83 0.97 -36.09
CA MET A 119 -9.93 -0.17 -36.26
C MET A 119 -9.58 -0.37 -37.73
N PHE A 120 -8.40 0.12 -38.14
CA PHE A 120 -7.87 -0.03 -39.50
C PHE A 120 -6.33 0.00 -39.50
N PRO A 121 -5.65 -0.69 -40.42
CA PRO A 121 -4.19 -0.62 -40.54
C PRO A 121 -3.72 0.81 -40.82
N SER A 122 -2.79 1.34 -40.01
CA SER A 122 -2.14 2.63 -40.28
C SER A 122 -0.74 2.70 -39.66
N SER A 123 0.17 3.37 -40.38
CA SER A 123 1.53 3.67 -39.94
C SER A 123 1.69 5.08 -39.36
N GLN A 124 0.63 5.91 -39.38
CA GLN A 124 0.65 7.29 -38.89
C GLN A 124 0.56 7.35 -37.35
N PRO A 125 1.46 8.06 -36.64
CA PRO A 125 1.40 8.19 -35.18
C PRO A 125 0.11 8.82 -34.65
N SER A 126 -0.45 9.81 -35.36
CA SER A 126 -1.70 10.49 -34.99
C SER A 126 -2.90 9.55 -35.00
N ASP A 127 -2.91 8.56 -35.90
CA ASP A 127 -3.97 7.55 -35.92
C ASP A 127 -3.84 6.59 -34.73
N ARG A 128 -2.62 6.37 -34.19
CA ARG A 128 -2.37 5.48 -33.04
C ARG A 128 -2.82 6.09 -31.71
N GLU A 129 -2.77 7.41 -31.56
CA GLU A 129 -3.24 8.12 -30.35
C GLU A 129 -4.77 8.09 -30.20
N VAL A 130 -5.52 8.11 -31.31
CA VAL A 130 -6.99 7.99 -31.32
C VAL A 130 -7.47 6.58 -30.95
N ARG A 131 -6.57 5.58 -30.95
CA ARG A 131 -6.86 4.14 -30.81
C ARG A 131 -6.65 3.56 -29.41
N GLY A 132 -6.57 4.39 -28.36
CA GLY A 132 -6.41 3.99 -26.96
C GLY A 132 -7.58 3.19 -26.33
N MET A 133 -8.26 2.36 -27.12
CA MET A 133 -9.30 1.44 -26.68
C MET A 133 -8.68 0.03 -26.63
N PRO A 134 -8.40 -0.54 -25.44
CA PRO A 134 -7.95 -1.93 -25.37
C PRO A 134 -9.06 -2.85 -25.88
N ILE A 135 -8.70 -3.85 -26.69
CA ILE A 135 -9.60 -4.91 -27.20
C ILE A 135 -10.44 -5.55 -26.07
N ALA A 136 -9.97 -5.47 -24.81
CA ALA A 136 -10.70 -5.84 -23.60
C ALA A 136 -12.08 -5.14 -23.44
N ALA A 137 -12.25 -3.90 -23.93
CA ALA A 137 -13.51 -3.15 -23.82
C ALA A 137 -14.63 -3.74 -24.69
N LEU A 138 -14.29 -4.39 -25.81
CA LEU A 138 -15.22 -5.10 -26.70
C LEU A 138 -15.73 -6.41 -26.06
N PHE A 139 -14.94 -7.05 -25.20
CA PHE A 139 -15.32 -8.29 -24.52
C PHE A 139 -16.14 -8.07 -23.24
N ALA A 140 -16.01 -6.91 -22.58
CA ALA A 140 -16.81 -6.58 -21.40
C ALA A 140 -18.32 -6.52 -21.71
N THR A 141 -18.71 -6.15 -22.93
CA THR A 141 -20.10 -6.05 -23.36
C THR A 141 -20.76 -7.42 -23.58
N TYR A 142 -19.99 -8.44 -24.00
CA TYR A 142 -20.49 -9.80 -24.24
C TYR A 142 -20.76 -10.59 -22.94
N CYS A 143 -19.97 -10.37 -21.88
CA CYS A 143 -20.19 -11.04 -20.59
C CYS A 143 -21.43 -10.51 -19.83
N GLN A 144 -21.95 -9.33 -20.18
CA GLN A 144 -23.14 -8.76 -19.53
C GLN A 144 -24.47 -9.25 -20.15
N THR A 145 -24.47 -9.77 -21.38
CA THR A 145 -25.69 -10.16 -22.11
C THR A 145 -26.02 -11.66 -22.04
N SER A 146 -25.16 -12.50 -21.47
CA SER A 146 -25.37 -13.96 -21.38
C SER A 146 -25.98 -14.46 -20.04
N ARG A 147 -26.51 -13.58 -19.18
CA ARG A 147 -27.07 -13.98 -17.87
C ARG A 147 -28.59 -14.21 -17.83
N ASP A 148 -29.30 -13.95 -18.92
CA ASP A 148 -30.75 -14.13 -18.98
C ASP A 148 -31.12 -15.19 -20.04
N ASP A 149 -30.92 -16.46 -19.71
CA ASP A 149 -31.82 -17.56 -20.09
C ASP A 149 -31.29 -18.89 -19.57
N VAL A 150 -32.00 -19.46 -18.58
CA VAL A 150 -32.37 -20.88 -18.42
C VAL A 150 -32.96 -21.05 -17.00
N ARG A 151 -34.28 -21.06 -16.92
CA ARG A 151 -35.07 -21.72 -15.86
C ARG A 151 -36.13 -22.59 -16.51
N ILE A 152 -36.43 -23.72 -15.88
CA ILE A 152 -37.62 -24.61 -15.91
C ILE A 152 -37.14 -26.08 -15.91
N THR A 153 -37.56 -27.06 -15.09
CA THR A 153 -38.48 -27.23 -13.94
C THR A 153 -38.24 -28.64 -13.34
N ARG A 154 -38.62 -28.90 -12.07
CA ARG A 154 -39.58 -29.97 -11.68
C ARG A 154 -39.90 -29.95 -10.17
N ILE A 155 -41.19 -30.18 -9.88
CA ILE A 155 -41.92 -30.21 -8.59
C ILE A 155 -42.00 -31.67 -8.09
N PRO A 156 -42.25 -31.97 -6.79
CA PRO A 156 -43.60 -32.42 -6.38
C PRO A 156 -44.11 -31.99 -4.97
N VAL A 157 -45.36 -31.50 -4.91
CA VAL A 157 -46.55 -31.81 -4.04
C VAL A 157 -46.45 -32.03 -2.50
N VAL A 158 -46.86 -31.02 -1.69
CA VAL A 158 -47.99 -30.85 -0.67
C VAL A 158 -48.42 -32.06 0.23
N PRO A 159 -48.75 -31.95 1.57
CA PRO A 159 -49.84 -31.12 2.14
C PRO A 159 -49.74 -30.41 3.53
N ILE A 160 -50.66 -29.44 3.68
CA ILE A 160 -51.06 -28.50 4.77
C ILE A 160 -52.10 -29.16 5.72
N PRO A 161 -52.23 -28.85 7.05
CA PRO A 161 -53.06 -27.75 7.65
C PRO A 161 -52.47 -27.11 8.95
N ASN A 162 -52.81 -25.90 9.42
CA ASN A 162 -54.16 -25.34 9.63
C ASN A 162 -54.18 -23.80 9.88
N ARG A 163 -55.36 -23.19 9.68
CA ARG A 163 -55.68 -21.74 9.73
C ARG A 163 -56.01 -21.20 11.14
N GLY A 164 -55.84 -19.88 11.30
CA GLY A 164 -56.63 -19.04 12.22
C GLY A 164 -56.62 -17.57 11.77
N ARG A 165 -57.74 -17.11 11.18
CA ARG A 165 -58.01 -15.73 10.70
C ARG A 165 -58.52 -14.85 11.85
N LEU A 166 -58.25 -13.54 11.80
CA LEU A 166 -59.22 -12.48 12.15
C LEU A 166 -58.94 -11.21 11.30
N SER A 167 -60.01 -10.46 11.06
CA SER A 167 -60.34 -9.52 9.97
C SER A 167 -59.97 -8.04 10.21
N GLY A 168 -59.82 -7.26 9.10
CA GLY A 168 -59.40 -5.83 9.00
C GLY A 168 -60.42 -4.77 9.47
N PRO A 169 -60.53 -3.54 8.87
CA PRO A 169 -59.96 -3.01 7.60
C PRO A 169 -59.40 -1.55 7.62
N TRP A 170 -59.00 -1.07 6.42
CA TRP A 170 -58.68 0.30 5.93
C TRP A 170 -57.19 0.67 5.69
N HIS A 171 -56.74 0.66 4.42
CA HIS A 171 -56.29 1.87 3.71
C HIS A 171 -56.01 1.59 2.21
N ASP A 172 -56.30 2.60 1.39
CA ASP A 172 -56.27 2.62 -0.08
C ASP A 172 -55.12 3.52 -0.57
N ARG A 173 -54.66 3.24 -1.81
CA ARG A 173 -53.80 4.00 -2.75
C ARG A 173 -52.26 3.93 -2.72
N GLN A 174 -51.80 3.16 -3.70
CA GLN A 174 -50.64 3.28 -4.61
C GLN A 174 -49.95 4.65 -4.75
N THR A 175 -48.61 4.63 -4.79
CA THR A 175 -47.76 5.62 -5.49
C THR A 175 -46.61 4.93 -6.25
N HIS A 176 -46.28 5.53 -7.40
CA HIS A 176 -45.31 5.12 -8.42
C HIS A 176 -43.85 5.23 -7.97
N LEU A 177 -42.99 4.31 -8.44
CA LEU A 177 -41.53 4.42 -8.39
C LEU A 177 -40.99 4.74 -9.79
N SER A 178 -40.33 5.90 -9.91
CA SER A 178 -39.50 6.32 -11.05
C SER A 178 -38.04 6.39 -10.59
N ALA A 179 -37.16 5.57 -11.17
CA ALA A 179 -35.73 5.61 -10.94
C ALA A 179 -35.05 6.57 -11.93
N PHE A 180 -34.33 7.55 -11.39
CA PHE A 180 -33.50 8.52 -12.11
C PHE A 180 -32.04 8.06 -12.14
N LYS A 181 -31.36 8.45 -13.23
CA LYS A 181 -29.95 8.22 -13.57
C LYS A 181 -29.02 9.12 -12.77
N GLU A 182 -27.84 8.62 -12.39
CA GLU A 182 -26.65 9.46 -12.16
C GLU A 182 -25.39 8.90 -12.82
N SER A 183 -24.65 9.83 -13.42
CA SER A 183 -23.40 9.72 -14.15
C SER A 183 -22.20 9.84 -13.20
N PHE A 184 -21.12 9.12 -13.49
CA PHE A 184 -19.77 9.44 -12.98
C PHE A 184 -18.74 9.38 -14.10
N CYS A 185 -17.93 10.43 -14.19
CA CYS A 185 -16.70 10.54 -14.97
C CYS A 185 -15.79 11.58 -14.29
N PRO A 186 -14.49 11.31 -14.13
CA PRO A 186 -13.50 12.39 -14.22
C PRO A 186 -12.45 12.07 -15.30
N LEU A 187 -12.19 13.07 -16.13
CA LEU A 187 -11.16 13.11 -17.17
C LEU A 187 -9.93 13.82 -16.59
N VAL A 188 -8.76 13.17 -16.59
CA VAL A 188 -7.46 13.79 -16.30
C VAL A 188 -6.74 14.04 -17.62
N LEU A 189 -6.43 15.30 -17.90
CA LEU A 189 -5.65 15.77 -19.05
C LEU A 189 -4.20 16.03 -18.59
N LEU A 190 -3.24 15.33 -19.19
CA LEU A 190 -1.81 15.60 -19.06
C LEU A 190 -1.36 16.47 -20.24
N ILE A 191 -0.70 17.59 -19.96
CA ILE A 191 0.01 18.44 -20.94
C ILE A 191 1.51 18.37 -20.58
N PRO A 192 2.43 18.12 -21.53
CA PRO A 192 3.86 18.18 -21.27
C PRO A 192 4.40 19.62 -21.38
N CYS A 193 5.16 20.04 -20.36
CA CYS A 193 5.94 21.28 -20.37
C CYS A 193 7.28 21.07 -21.10
N THR A 194 7.62 21.99 -22.01
CA THR A 194 9.00 22.26 -22.43
C THR A 194 9.38 23.69 -22.01
N GLN A 195 10.64 23.86 -21.58
CA GLN A 195 11.19 25.10 -21.04
C GLN A 195 11.55 26.13 -22.14
N GLY A 196 11.41 27.41 -21.82
CA GLY A 196 11.96 28.55 -22.56
C GLY A 196 11.62 29.87 -21.84
N ALA A 197 12.62 30.65 -21.47
CA ALA A 197 12.58 31.63 -20.37
C ALA A 197 12.14 33.08 -20.74
N SER A 198 11.69 33.78 -19.68
CA SER A 198 12.00 35.18 -19.31
C SER A 198 11.12 36.36 -19.82
N PRO A 199 11.09 37.53 -19.11
CA PRO A 199 9.90 38.01 -18.40
C PRO A 199 9.43 39.41 -18.84
N LEU A 200 8.23 39.85 -18.42
CA LEU A 200 7.91 41.26 -18.05
C LEU A 200 6.42 41.46 -17.65
N ALA A 201 6.25 42.38 -16.69
CA ALA A 201 5.10 43.25 -16.41
C ALA A 201 3.95 42.77 -15.48
N ARG A 202 3.83 43.53 -14.39
CA ARG A 202 2.78 43.58 -13.35
C ARG A 202 1.44 44.09 -13.91
N SER A 203 0.33 43.55 -13.40
CA SER A 203 -0.73 44.26 -12.64
C SER A 203 -2.13 43.63 -12.78
N PRO A 204 -3.05 43.84 -11.81
CA PRO A 204 -4.03 42.85 -11.38
C PRO A 204 -5.46 43.15 -11.84
N LEU A 205 -6.21 42.12 -12.23
CA LEU A 205 -7.67 42.21 -12.35
C LEU A 205 -8.34 40.90 -11.88
N LEU A 206 -9.22 41.08 -10.90
CA LEU A 206 -10.20 40.13 -10.38
C LEU A 206 -10.94 39.41 -11.51
N SER A 207 -10.90 38.07 -11.50
CA SER A 207 -11.94 37.27 -12.15
C SER A 207 -12.35 36.12 -11.24
N ARG A 208 -13.64 36.10 -10.88
CA ARG A 208 -14.30 35.00 -10.17
C ARG A 208 -14.22 33.77 -11.07
N THR A 209 -13.34 32.85 -10.73
CA THR A 209 -13.35 31.50 -11.31
C THR A 209 -14.51 30.69 -10.72
N PRO A 210 -15.13 29.79 -11.50
CA PRO A 210 -16.13 28.88 -10.97
C PRO A 210 -15.46 27.99 -9.91
N ARG A 211 -16.07 27.90 -8.71
CA ARG A 211 -15.60 27.01 -7.64
C ARG A 211 -15.52 25.59 -8.21
N ARG A 212 -14.29 25.08 -8.35
CA ARG A 212 -14.06 23.63 -8.49
C ARG A 212 -14.77 22.92 -7.33
N PRO A 213 -15.36 21.73 -7.52
CA PRO A 213 -15.77 20.91 -6.38
C PRO A 213 -14.58 20.84 -5.41
N ALA A 214 -14.81 21.19 -4.15
CA ALA A 214 -13.75 21.29 -3.15
C ALA A 214 -13.01 19.95 -3.11
N MET A 215 -11.79 19.93 -3.66
CA MET A 215 -10.96 18.73 -3.62
C MET A 215 -10.60 18.53 -2.14
N PRO A 216 -10.71 17.32 -1.57
CA PRO A 216 -10.52 17.10 -0.14
C PRO A 216 -9.03 17.02 0.19
N TYR A 217 -8.34 18.14 -0.07
CA TYR A 217 -6.95 18.39 0.24
C TYR A 217 -6.84 19.57 1.20
N VAL A 218 -5.90 19.48 2.13
CA VAL A 218 -5.43 20.61 2.93
C VAL A 218 -4.02 20.96 2.47
N ASP A 219 -3.87 22.14 1.87
CA ASP A 219 -2.57 22.62 1.41
C ASP A 219 -1.78 23.21 2.59
N LEU A 220 -0.62 22.60 2.86
CA LEU A 220 0.37 23.02 3.84
C LEU A 220 1.52 23.68 3.08
N VAL A 221 1.51 25.01 3.02
CA VAL A 221 2.46 25.79 2.22
C VAL A 221 3.25 26.72 3.13
N SER A 222 4.56 26.56 3.14
CA SER A 222 5.50 27.46 3.78
C SER A 222 6.63 27.82 2.81
N SER A 223 7.60 28.60 3.27
CA SER A 223 8.74 28.98 2.43
C SER A 223 9.65 27.80 2.09
N ASP A 224 9.76 26.81 2.98
CA ASP A 224 10.63 25.65 2.85
C ASP A 224 9.89 24.32 2.63
N ASP A 225 8.57 24.27 2.86
CA ASP A 225 7.75 23.06 2.74
C ASP A 225 6.57 23.22 1.77
N TYR A 226 6.17 22.08 1.19
CA TYR A 226 4.91 21.93 0.49
C TYR A 226 4.39 20.51 0.70
N ALA A 227 3.20 20.41 1.30
CA ALA A 227 2.42 19.19 1.33
C ALA A 227 0.94 19.50 1.05
N ALA A 228 0.22 18.57 0.45
CA ALA A 228 -1.22 18.61 0.30
C ALA A 228 -1.79 17.34 0.92
N ILE A 229 -2.40 17.47 2.10
CA ILE A 229 -2.89 16.35 2.90
C ILE A 229 -4.27 15.95 2.41
N TRP A 230 -4.41 14.72 1.91
CA TRP A 230 -5.70 14.18 1.55
C TRP A 230 -6.49 13.77 2.80
N TYR A 231 -7.80 14.00 2.76
CA TYR A 231 -8.70 13.48 3.77
C TYR A 231 -9.95 12.85 3.16
N ASN A 232 -10.55 11.94 3.91
CA ASN A 232 -11.84 11.33 3.61
C ASN A 232 -12.78 11.48 4.80
N THR A 233 -14.09 11.44 4.56
CA THR A 233 -15.11 11.59 5.61
C THR A 233 -16.23 10.57 5.46
N ASN A 234 -16.94 10.25 6.54
CA ASN A 234 -18.14 9.41 6.48
C ASN A 234 -19.39 10.14 5.94
N VAL A 235 -19.33 11.46 5.72
CA VAL A 235 -20.48 12.22 5.20
C VAL A 235 -20.59 12.10 3.67
N PRO A 236 -21.81 12.05 3.09
CA PRO A 236 -22.01 11.86 1.65
C PRO A 236 -21.34 12.93 0.77
N ALA A 237 -21.16 14.14 1.30
CA ALA A 237 -20.49 15.23 0.60
C ALA A 237 -18.97 15.06 0.47
N GLY A 238 -18.36 14.09 1.17
CA GLY A 238 -16.91 13.84 1.17
C GLY A 238 -16.08 14.99 1.72
N THR A 239 -16.69 15.92 2.48
CA THR A 239 -16.05 17.14 2.99
C THR A 239 -16.56 17.47 4.39
N VAL A 240 -15.70 18.07 5.22
CA VAL A 240 -16.05 18.43 6.61
C VAL A 240 -17.23 19.39 6.71
N SER A 241 -17.52 20.18 5.67
CA SER A 241 -18.69 21.08 5.65
C SER A 241 -20.04 20.36 5.76
N GLY A 242 -20.08 19.05 5.51
CA GLY A 242 -21.27 18.23 5.70
C GLY A 242 -21.43 17.66 7.12
N PHE A 243 -20.57 18.02 8.06
CA PHE A 243 -20.62 17.52 9.44
C PHE A 243 -21.87 18.00 10.17
N ASP A 244 -22.45 17.09 10.95
CA ASP A 244 -23.57 17.37 11.84
C ASP A 244 -23.06 18.04 13.13
N PRO A 245 -23.40 19.31 13.41
CA PRO A 245 -22.87 20.01 14.58
C PRO A 245 -23.20 19.35 15.93
N ASP A 246 -24.25 18.53 16.00
CA ASP A 246 -24.66 17.86 17.23
C ASP A 246 -23.91 16.54 17.48
N LYS A 247 -23.21 16.00 16.47
CA LYS A 247 -22.38 14.80 16.63
C LYS A 247 -20.94 15.20 16.97
N PRO A 248 -20.26 14.53 17.91
CA PRO A 248 -18.82 14.72 18.15
C PRO A 248 -17.97 14.29 16.94
N THR A 249 -16.81 14.93 16.77
CA THR A 249 -15.85 14.62 15.71
C THR A 249 -14.85 13.54 16.18
N LEU A 250 -14.64 12.55 15.32
CA LEU A 250 -13.64 11.50 15.45
C LEU A 250 -12.65 11.60 14.29
N VAL A 251 -11.42 11.98 14.61
CA VAL A 251 -10.30 12.02 13.67
C VAL A 251 -9.58 10.69 13.70
N MET A 252 -9.35 10.08 12.53
CA MET A 252 -8.65 8.80 12.42
C MET A 252 -7.36 8.94 11.60
N LEU A 253 -6.34 8.22 12.03
CA LEU A 253 -5.14 7.93 11.24
C LEU A 253 -5.22 6.48 10.74
N HIS A 254 -4.67 6.22 9.55
CA HIS A 254 -4.69 4.89 8.94
C HIS A 254 -3.60 3.96 9.51
N PRO A 255 -3.72 2.63 9.32
CA PRO A 255 -2.67 1.66 9.69
C PRO A 255 -1.35 1.88 8.96
N LEU A 256 -0.25 1.37 9.53
CA LEU A 256 1.09 1.47 8.92
C LEU A 256 1.14 0.72 7.58
N PHE A 257 1.86 1.26 6.59
CA PHE A 257 1.95 0.74 5.20
C PHE A 257 0.63 0.65 4.43
N LEU A 258 -0.44 1.24 4.95
CA LEU A 258 -1.74 1.37 4.30
C LEU A 258 -2.08 2.86 4.13
N ASP A 259 -3.32 3.16 3.77
CA ASP A 259 -3.85 4.52 3.66
C ASP A 259 -5.31 4.58 4.15
N SER A 260 -5.96 5.74 4.02
CA SER A 260 -7.34 5.95 4.43
C SER A 260 -8.39 5.03 3.77
N THR A 261 -8.07 4.33 2.67
CA THR A 261 -8.99 3.34 2.07
C THR A 261 -9.16 2.10 2.94
N TRP A 262 -8.20 1.85 3.83
CA TRP A 262 -8.19 0.71 4.76
C TRP A 262 -8.90 0.99 6.09
N THR A 263 -9.52 2.16 6.25
CA THR A 263 -10.34 2.50 7.43
C THR A 263 -11.84 2.27 7.20
N HIS A 264 -12.23 1.65 6.08
CA HIS A 264 -13.61 1.24 5.81
C HIS A 264 -14.24 0.41 6.95
N PRO A 265 -13.54 -0.47 7.69
CA PRO A 265 -14.16 -1.20 8.79
C PRO A 265 -14.60 -0.29 9.94
N GLN A 266 -13.99 0.89 10.10
CA GLN A 266 -14.38 1.90 11.08
C GLN A 266 -15.41 2.88 10.51
N LEU A 267 -15.20 3.35 9.27
CA LEU A 267 -16.08 4.31 8.60
C LEU A 267 -17.49 3.76 8.37
N ASP A 268 -17.59 2.49 7.99
CA ASP A 268 -18.87 1.85 7.67
C ASP A 268 -19.54 1.22 8.89
N ASP A 269 -18.88 1.20 10.06
CA ASP A 269 -19.43 0.58 11.26
C ASP A 269 -20.63 1.39 11.78
N PRO A 270 -21.83 0.80 11.89
CA PRO A 270 -23.02 1.53 12.33
C PRO A 270 -22.88 2.17 13.72
N ARG A 271 -22.04 1.61 14.60
CA ARG A 271 -21.82 2.16 15.95
C ARG A 271 -21.03 3.46 15.93
N LEU A 272 -20.15 3.62 14.94
CA LEU A 272 -19.33 4.82 14.78
C LEU A 272 -19.98 5.80 13.79
N ASN A 273 -20.35 5.32 12.60
CA ASN A 273 -20.90 6.14 11.53
C ASN A 273 -22.18 6.90 11.94
N ALA A 274 -23.07 6.25 12.70
CA ALA A 274 -24.32 6.88 13.12
C ALA A 274 -24.11 7.99 14.17
N ASN A 275 -23.07 7.87 15.01
CA ASN A 275 -22.93 8.66 16.23
C ASN A 275 -21.84 9.74 16.15
N PHE A 276 -20.92 9.65 15.19
CA PHE A 276 -19.76 10.54 15.07
C PHE A 276 -19.66 11.14 13.66
N ASN A 277 -19.17 12.36 13.56
CA ASN A 277 -18.57 12.86 12.32
C ASN A 277 -17.16 12.29 12.23
N ILE A 278 -16.82 11.60 11.16
CA ILE A 278 -15.52 10.95 11.01
C ILE A 278 -14.74 11.66 9.90
N VAL A 279 -13.50 12.02 10.20
CA VAL A 279 -12.50 12.44 9.20
C VAL A 279 -11.26 11.55 9.33
N VAL A 280 -10.77 11.07 8.20
CA VAL A 280 -9.56 10.24 8.11
C VAL A 280 -8.54 10.98 7.27
N PHE A 281 -7.33 11.16 7.80
CA PHE A 281 -6.23 11.78 7.07
C PHE A 281 -5.29 10.71 6.54
N ASP A 282 -4.92 10.83 5.27
CA ASP A 282 -3.68 10.21 4.78
C ASP A 282 -2.51 11.04 5.33
N THR A 283 -1.49 10.41 5.90
CA THR A 283 -0.29 11.17 6.28
C THR A 283 0.38 11.75 5.03
N ARG A 284 1.29 12.71 5.22
CA ARG A 284 1.90 13.41 4.08
C ARG A 284 2.57 12.47 3.07
N THR A 285 3.00 11.27 3.48
CA THR A 285 3.75 10.31 2.66
C THR A 285 2.94 9.10 2.20
N THR A 286 1.62 9.09 2.41
CA THR A 286 0.76 7.94 2.12
C THR A 286 -0.47 8.31 1.31
N GLY A 287 -1.12 7.28 0.76
CA GLY A 287 -2.38 7.38 0.04
C GLY A 287 -2.36 8.40 -1.08
N LYS A 288 -3.29 9.36 -1.02
CA LYS A 288 -3.47 10.40 -2.04
C LYS A 288 -2.81 11.73 -1.69
N SER A 289 -2.18 11.83 -0.53
CA SER A 289 -1.43 13.01 -0.11
C SER A 289 -0.25 13.27 -1.05
N LEU A 290 0.10 14.54 -1.21
CA LEU A 290 1.25 14.99 -1.99
C LEU A 290 2.24 15.67 -1.07
N PHE A 291 3.53 15.52 -1.31
CA PHE A 291 4.55 16.15 -0.49
C PHE A 291 5.83 16.42 -1.29
N ARG A 292 6.60 17.40 -0.83
CA ARG A 292 7.99 17.58 -1.22
C ARG A 292 8.88 16.67 -0.36
N PRO A 293 9.73 15.81 -0.95
CA PRO A 293 10.69 15.01 -0.21
C PRO A 293 11.59 15.86 0.68
N THR A 294 11.81 15.40 1.91
CA THR A 294 12.62 16.11 2.90
C THR A 294 13.19 15.14 3.93
N GLY A 295 14.44 15.37 4.35
CA GLY A 295 15.04 14.64 5.46
C GLY A 295 14.53 15.06 6.83
N ARG A 296 13.65 16.08 6.91
CA ARG A 296 13.09 16.59 8.17
C ARG A 296 11.79 15.91 8.58
N HIS A 297 11.29 14.95 7.82
CA HIS A 297 10.02 14.32 8.14
C HIS A 297 10.18 13.30 9.30
N ASP A 298 9.53 13.59 10.42
CA ASP A 298 9.35 12.70 11.56
C ASP A 298 7.92 12.75 12.12
N LEU A 299 7.68 12.05 13.24
CA LEU A 299 6.36 12.00 13.86
C LEU A 299 5.95 13.32 14.56
N TRP A 300 6.88 14.24 14.82
CA TRP A 300 6.56 15.58 15.32
C TRP A 300 6.06 16.47 14.19
N VAL A 301 6.67 16.38 13.01
CA VAL A 301 6.15 16.98 11.78
C VAL A 301 4.76 16.44 11.46
N ALA A 302 4.54 15.12 11.56
CA ALA A 302 3.21 14.55 11.33
C ALA A 302 2.14 15.06 12.32
N ALA A 303 2.53 15.35 13.57
CA ALA A 303 1.64 15.97 14.55
C ALA A 303 1.35 17.44 14.20
N ALA A 304 2.35 18.19 13.72
CA ALA A 304 2.15 19.56 13.24
C ALA A 304 1.26 19.60 11.99
N ASP A 305 1.43 18.67 11.04
CA ASP A 305 0.56 18.51 9.87
C ASP A 305 -0.91 18.36 10.31
N LEU A 306 -1.16 17.55 11.34
CA LEU A 306 -2.51 17.36 11.88
C LEU A 306 -3.06 18.66 12.48
N ALA A 307 -2.26 19.42 13.23
CA ALA A 307 -2.68 20.72 13.77
C ALA A 307 -2.98 21.75 12.67
N HIS A 308 -2.21 21.77 11.59
CA HIS A 308 -2.55 22.57 10.41
C HIS A 308 -3.88 22.11 9.78
N CYS A 309 -4.11 20.80 9.67
CA CYS A 309 -5.37 20.26 9.16
C CYS A 309 -6.55 20.72 10.01
N PHE A 310 -6.43 20.68 11.35
CA PHE A 310 -7.44 21.21 12.25
C PHE A 310 -7.72 22.69 12.00
N TYR A 311 -6.68 23.50 11.86
CA TYR A 311 -6.83 24.94 11.62
C TYR A 311 -7.54 25.24 10.29
N HIS A 312 -7.05 24.67 9.18
CA HIS A 312 -7.56 24.96 7.84
C HIS A 312 -8.97 24.41 7.60
N LEU A 313 -9.27 23.24 8.16
CA LEU A 313 -10.60 22.64 8.10
C LEU A 313 -11.55 23.19 9.17
N ARG A 314 -11.07 24.05 10.06
CA ARG A 314 -11.83 24.62 11.18
C ARG A 314 -12.41 23.53 12.08
N LEU A 315 -11.65 22.45 12.26
CA LEU A 315 -12.09 21.33 13.08
C LEU A 315 -12.17 21.78 14.55
N PRO A 316 -13.25 21.38 15.24
CA PRO A 316 -13.37 21.55 16.68
C PRO A 316 -12.42 20.57 17.39
N PRO A 317 -12.23 20.70 18.71
CA PRO A 317 -11.56 19.66 19.49
C PRO A 317 -12.22 18.30 19.21
N ALA A 318 -11.41 17.27 18.97
CA ALA A 318 -11.89 15.98 18.47
C ALA A 318 -11.32 14.80 19.26
N HIS A 319 -12.00 13.66 19.17
CA HIS A 319 -11.46 12.38 19.60
C HIS A 319 -10.49 11.87 18.53
N ILE A 320 -9.30 11.39 18.92
CA ILE A 320 -8.31 10.87 17.97
C ILE A 320 -8.23 9.36 18.07
N PHE A 321 -8.33 8.66 16.95
CA PHE A 321 -8.11 7.22 16.84
C PHE A 321 -6.87 6.97 15.98
N ALA A 322 -5.86 6.35 16.57
CA ALA A 322 -4.57 6.17 15.92
C ALA A 322 -4.05 4.74 16.13
N PRO A 323 -3.86 3.96 15.05
CA PRO A 323 -3.25 2.64 15.13
C PRO A 323 -1.72 2.70 15.09
N GLU A 324 -1.08 1.72 15.74
CA GLU A 324 0.32 1.33 15.55
C GLU A 324 1.28 2.52 15.66
N LEU A 325 2.13 2.73 14.65
CA LEU A 325 3.09 3.84 14.57
C LEU A 325 2.41 5.20 14.82
N HIS A 326 1.21 5.40 14.28
CA HIS A 326 0.52 6.69 14.37
C HIS A 326 0.00 6.98 15.78
N SER A 327 -0.04 5.99 16.69
CA SER A 327 -0.25 6.23 18.13
C SER A 327 0.76 7.24 18.67
N TRP A 328 2.01 7.18 18.20
CA TRP A 328 3.08 8.09 18.57
C TRP A 328 2.95 9.49 17.94
N THR A 329 2.25 9.60 16.81
CA THR A 329 1.87 10.90 16.22
C THR A 329 0.74 11.53 17.05
N ALA A 330 -0.28 10.75 17.40
CA ALA A 330 -1.41 11.23 18.20
C ALA A 330 -1.00 11.65 19.63
N MET A 331 -0.04 10.94 20.25
CA MET A 331 0.52 11.36 21.55
C MET A 331 1.27 12.69 21.44
N ARG A 332 2.13 12.86 20.44
CA ARG A 332 2.83 14.14 20.18
C ARG A 332 1.86 15.29 19.91
N PHE A 333 0.79 15.01 19.16
CA PHE A 333 -0.29 15.96 18.92
C PHE A 333 -0.98 16.36 20.23
N ALA A 334 -1.37 15.40 21.08
CA ALA A 334 -2.00 15.70 22.36
C ALA A 334 -1.05 16.42 23.35
N THR A 335 0.26 16.20 23.25
CA THR A 335 1.28 16.87 24.05
C THR A 335 1.44 18.35 23.67
N LEU A 336 1.45 18.67 22.37
CA LEU A 336 1.65 20.06 21.88
C LEU A 336 0.36 20.83 21.65
N PHE A 337 -0.75 20.15 21.38
CA PHE A 337 -2.07 20.70 21.06
C PHE A 337 -3.18 20.11 21.94
N PRO A 338 -3.02 20.15 23.29
CA PRO A 338 -3.96 19.50 24.21
C PRO A 338 -5.40 20.04 24.08
N GLU A 339 -5.58 21.30 23.70
CA GLU A 339 -6.88 21.93 23.51
C GLU A 339 -7.66 21.39 22.29
N LEU A 340 -6.98 20.77 21.33
CA LEU A 340 -7.60 20.18 20.15
C LEU A 340 -7.95 18.69 20.34
N CYS A 341 -7.56 18.09 21.46
CA CYS A 341 -7.68 16.65 21.70
C CYS A 341 -8.62 16.33 22.87
N LEU A 342 -9.83 15.87 22.55
CA LEU A 342 -10.82 15.45 23.56
C LEU A 342 -10.46 14.12 24.23
N SER A 343 -9.89 13.19 23.47
CA SER A 343 -9.40 11.90 23.97
C SER A 343 -8.53 11.20 22.94
N LEU A 344 -7.67 10.28 23.38
CA LEU A 344 -6.91 9.38 22.51
C LEU A 344 -7.43 7.95 22.58
N THR A 345 -7.57 7.30 21.43
CA THR A 345 -7.65 5.85 21.30
C THR A 345 -6.43 5.36 20.53
N LEU A 346 -5.54 4.65 21.22
CA LEU A 346 -4.31 4.08 20.67
C LEU A 346 -4.54 2.59 20.41
N CYS A 347 -4.42 2.15 19.15
CA CYS A 347 -4.73 0.77 18.76
C CYS A 347 -3.45 0.01 18.37
N ASN A 348 -3.12 -1.01 19.15
CA ASN A 348 -1.94 -1.85 19.02
C ASN A 348 -0.63 -1.04 19.01
N VAL A 349 -0.27 -0.46 20.15
CA VAL A 349 0.85 0.49 20.25
C VAL A 349 2.18 -0.26 20.11
N THR A 350 3.09 0.29 19.30
CA THR A 350 4.49 -0.18 19.19
C THR A 350 5.31 0.32 20.38
N PRO A 351 6.46 -0.28 20.72
CA PRO A 351 7.37 0.30 21.70
C PRO A 351 7.92 1.67 21.22
N GLN A 352 8.51 2.46 22.12
CA GLN A 352 8.97 3.82 21.78
C GLN A 352 10.00 3.86 20.64
N THR A 353 10.93 2.91 20.65
CA THR A 353 11.81 2.56 19.52
C THR A 353 11.48 1.13 19.09
N GLU A 354 11.85 0.75 17.87
CA GLU A 354 11.45 -0.56 17.34
C GLU A 354 12.18 -1.71 18.04
N LEU A 355 11.53 -2.86 18.23
CA LEU A 355 12.21 -4.05 18.77
C LEU A 355 13.33 -4.46 17.85
N LYS A 356 14.49 -4.86 18.38
CA LYS A 356 15.66 -5.21 17.53
C LYS A 356 15.34 -6.25 16.45
N SER A 357 14.63 -7.31 16.79
CA SER A 357 14.25 -8.35 15.82
C SER A 357 13.31 -7.83 14.72
N VAL A 358 12.38 -6.93 15.07
CA VAL A 358 11.48 -6.28 14.10
C VAL A 358 12.25 -5.25 13.26
N PHE A 359 13.15 -4.48 13.88
CA PHE A 359 13.99 -3.49 13.23
C PHE A 359 14.89 -4.11 12.17
N ASP A 360 15.63 -5.17 12.52
CA ASP A 360 16.52 -5.88 11.60
C ASP A 360 15.71 -6.50 10.44
N ALA A 361 14.54 -7.09 10.74
CA ALA A 361 13.66 -7.64 9.71
C ALA A 361 13.08 -6.57 8.77
N LEU A 362 12.67 -5.41 9.28
CA LEU A 362 12.19 -4.29 8.45
C LEU A 362 13.31 -3.71 7.58
N GLU A 363 14.54 -3.66 8.09
CA GLU A 363 15.71 -3.22 7.32
C GLU A 363 15.99 -4.17 6.14
N GLU A 364 15.96 -5.48 6.36
CA GLU A 364 16.12 -6.48 5.31
C GLU A 364 14.96 -6.48 4.33
N LEU A 365 13.73 -6.41 4.84
CA LEU A 365 12.50 -6.34 4.05
C LEU A 365 12.52 -5.14 3.11
N ALA A 366 12.96 -3.97 3.59
CA ALA A 366 13.08 -2.77 2.78
C ALA A 366 13.92 -3.01 1.52
N HIS A 367 15.04 -3.73 1.66
CA HIS A 367 15.91 -4.03 0.54
C HIS A 367 15.26 -5.01 -0.44
N LEU A 368 14.74 -6.14 0.06
CA LEU A 368 14.07 -7.17 -0.75
C LEU A 368 12.89 -6.58 -1.54
N TRP A 369 12.11 -5.73 -0.89
CA TRP A 369 10.95 -5.07 -1.46
C TRP A 369 11.33 -4.06 -2.54
N CYS A 370 12.25 -3.14 -2.22
CA CYS A 370 12.58 -2.00 -3.07
C CYS A 370 13.46 -2.35 -4.28
N TYR A 371 14.15 -3.49 -4.22
CA TYR A 371 15.08 -3.97 -5.25
C TYR A 371 14.69 -5.35 -5.81
N ALA A 372 13.44 -5.78 -5.64
CA ALA A 372 12.94 -7.02 -6.22
C ALA A 372 13.17 -7.06 -7.75
N GLU A 373 13.78 -8.15 -8.24
CA GLU A 373 14.11 -8.33 -9.66
C GLU A 373 12.93 -8.90 -10.46
N ASP A 374 12.03 -9.62 -9.80
CA ASP A 374 10.86 -10.27 -10.38
C ASP A 374 9.66 -10.26 -9.42
N LEU A 375 8.48 -10.56 -9.97
CA LEU A 375 7.21 -10.55 -9.23
C LEU A 375 7.23 -11.52 -8.04
N GLU A 376 7.85 -12.69 -8.19
CA GLU A 376 7.92 -13.71 -7.13
C GLU A 376 8.74 -13.21 -5.93
N SER A 377 9.84 -12.50 -6.18
CA SER A 377 10.68 -11.88 -5.16
C SER A 377 9.94 -10.76 -4.42
N PHE A 378 9.20 -9.93 -5.17
CA PHE A 378 8.37 -8.86 -4.59
C PHE A 378 7.24 -9.42 -3.72
N GLU A 379 6.48 -10.38 -4.24
CA GLU A 379 5.41 -11.07 -3.51
C GLU A 379 5.95 -11.82 -2.28
N THR A 380 7.19 -12.31 -2.32
CA THR A 380 7.86 -12.90 -1.15
C THR A 380 8.13 -11.86 -0.07
N ALA A 381 8.60 -10.66 -0.42
CA ALA A 381 8.71 -9.54 0.52
C ALA A 381 7.34 -9.18 1.10
N CYS A 382 6.30 -9.12 0.27
CA CYS A 382 4.92 -8.89 0.73
C CYS A 382 4.47 -9.95 1.75
N LYS A 383 4.77 -11.23 1.50
CA LYS A 383 4.46 -12.34 2.41
C LYS A 383 5.09 -12.17 3.79
N GLU A 384 6.33 -11.69 3.88
CA GLU A 384 6.98 -11.43 5.17
C GLU A 384 6.29 -10.30 5.96
N LEU A 385 5.81 -9.27 5.26
CA LEU A 385 5.01 -8.21 5.90
C LEU A 385 3.65 -8.73 6.37
N VAL A 386 2.98 -9.58 5.57
CA VAL A 386 1.74 -10.29 5.97
C VAL A 386 1.98 -11.14 7.20
N ASN A 387 3.05 -11.94 7.24
CA ASN A 387 3.38 -12.75 8.41
C ASN A 387 3.57 -11.89 9.67
N SER A 388 4.06 -10.66 9.52
CA SER A 388 4.36 -9.76 10.64
C SER A 388 3.12 -9.03 11.18
N TYR A 389 2.18 -8.66 10.31
CA TYR A 389 1.04 -7.79 10.67
C TYR A 389 -0.33 -8.46 10.51
N ALA A 390 -0.43 -9.53 9.72
CA ALA A 390 -1.66 -10.13 9.26
C ALA A 390 -1.58 -11.68 9.12
N ALA A 391 -0.77 -12.35 9.95
CA ALA A 391 -0.50 -13.80 9.84
C ALA A 391 -1.77 -14.67 9.74
N ASP A 392 -2.79 -14.31 10.52
CA ASP A 392 -4.05 -15.05 10.62
C ASP A 392 -5.16 -14.48 9.71
N ALA A 393 -4.82 -13.63 8.74
CA ALA A 393 -5.78 -13.03 7.85
C ALA A 393 -6.39 -14.06 6.88
N HIS A 394 -7.65 -13.82 6.50
CA HIS A 394 -8.30 -14.61 5.44
C HIS A 394 -7.55 -14.42 4.11
N PRO A 395 -7.39 -15.46 3.27
CA PRO A 395 -6.67 -15.36 2.00
C PRO A 395 -7.12 -14.20 1.09
N ASP A 396 -8.43 -13.89 1.06
CA ASP A 396 -8.94 -12.76 0.29
C ASP A 396 -8.40 -11.40 0.80
N VAL A 397 -8.26 -11.24 2.13
CA VAL A 397 -7.67 -10.03 2.73
C VAL A 397 -6.18 -9.96 2.41
N VAL A 398 -5.50 -11.11 2.39
CA VAL A 398 -4.09 -11.19 1.98
C VAL A 398 -3.95 -10.78 0.52
N ASP A 399 -4.80 -11.27 -0.38
CA ASP A 399 -4.83 -10.86 -1.79
C ASP A 399 -5.04 -9.35 -1.94
N GLU A 400 -5.96 -8.76 -1.18
CA GLU A 400 -6.22 -7.31 -1.18
C GLU A 400 -5.03 -6.50 -0.67
N LEU A 401 -4.37 -6.95 0.42
CA LEU A 401 -3.18 -6.29 0.98
C LEU A 401 -2.03 -6.29 -0.02
N VAL A 402 -1.74 -7.45 -0.62
CA VAL A 402 -0.65 -7.57 -1.60
C VAL A 402 -0.96 -6.76 -2.86
N ALA A 403 -2.18 -6.85 -3.39
CA ALA A 403 -2.61 -6.05 -4.54
C ALA A 403 -2.48 -4.54 -4.27
N PHE A 404 -2.85 -4.09 -3.07
CA PHE A 404 -2.68 -2.70 -2.67
C PHE A 404 -1.20 -2.29 -2.66
N TRP A 405 -0.33 -3.12 -2.11
CA TRP A 405 1.11 -2.85 -2.10
C TRP A 405 1.76 -2.88 -3.48
N GLU A 406 1.33 -3.76 -4.38
CA GLU A 406 1.77 -3.78 -5.78
C GLU A 406 1.43 -2.48 -6.52
N VAL A 407 0.28 -1.88 -6.20
CA VAL A 407 -0.18 -0.63 -6.83
C VAL A 407 0.46 0.61 -6.19
N HIS A 408 0.50 0.66 -4.85
CA HIS A 408 0.83 1.87 -4.11
C HIS A 408 2.29 1.94 -3.65
N TYR A 409 2.91 0.80 -3.40
CA TYR A 409 4.29 0.68 -2.93
C TYR A 409 5.20 -0.23 -3.82
N PRO A 410 5.10 -0.20 -5.16
CA PRO A 410 5.94 -1.04 -6.01
C PRO A 410 7.42 -0.61 -6.01
N PRO A 411 8.34 -1.45 -6.51
CA PRO A 411 9.77 -1.13 -6.61
C PRO A 411 10.05 0.17 -7.39
N PHE A 412 9.29 0.47 -8.44
CA PHE A 412 9.41 1.73 -9.19
C PHE A 412 8.93 2.97 -8.42
N ARG A 413 8.34 2.81 -7.22
CA ARG A 413 7.99 3.86 -6.26
C ARG A 413 8.70 3.70 -4.92
N ARG A 414 9.83 3.00 -4.88
CA ARG A 414 10.58 2.71 -3.65
C ARG A 414 11.02 3.93 -2.82
N THR A 415 11.07 5.13 -3.41
CA THR A 415 11.26 6.37 -2.66
C THR A 415 10.13 6.63 -1.65
N HIS A 416 8.89 6.27 -1.97
CA HIS A 416 7.76 6.34 -1.03
C HIS A 416 7.93 5.31 0.10
N VAL A 417 8.41 4.11 -0.24
CA VAL A 417 8.64 3.02 0.73
C VAL A 417 9.69 3.43 1.76
N ILE A 418 10.86 3.91 1.32
CA ILE A 418 11.94 4.29 2.24
C ILE A 418 11.57 5.50 3.09
N THR A 419 10.80 6.46 2.56
CA THR A 419 10.32 7.60 3.36
C THR A 419 9.40 7.14 4.50
N ASN A 420 8.48 6.22 4.24
CA ASN A 420 7.61 5.67 5.29
C ASN A 420 8.39 4.80 6.29
N LEU A 421 9.33 3.97 5.81
CA LEU A 421 10.18 3.16 6.69
C LEU A 421 11.06 4.00 7.61
N ASN A 422 11.56 5.15 7.15
CA ASN A 422 12.37 6.04 7.97
C ASN A 422 11.61 6.54 9.21
N LEU A 423 10.29 6.70 9.15
CA LEU A 423 9.47 7.04 10.33
C LEU A 423 9.48 5.94 11.40
N VAL A 424 9.64 4.69 10.99
CA VAL A 424 9.75 3.53 11.89
C VAL A 424 11.18 3.41 12.40
N LEU A 425 12.16 3.40 11.49
CA LEU A 425 13.56 3.06 11.76
C LEU A 425 14.32 4.18 12.48
N ASN A 426 13.93 5.45 12.28
CA ASN A 426 14.56 6.59 12.94
C ASN A 426 13.66 7.22 14.01
N ARG A 427 12.64 6.49 14.48
CA ARG A 427 11.73 6.97 15.53
C ARG A 427 12.51 7.32 16.79
N THR A 428 12.26 8.49 17.34
CA THR A 428 12.80 8.93 18.62
C THR A 428 11.80 8.66 19.75
N PRO A 429 12.25 8.22 20.94
CA PRO A 429 11.38 8.11 22.10
C PRO A 429 10.87 9.49 22.56
N MET A 430 9.74 9.49 23.27
CA MET A 430 9.25 10.62 24.02
C MET A 430 9.79 10.59 25.46
N SER A 431 10.13 11.75 26.01
CA SER A 431 10.57 11.88 27.39
C SER A 431 9.42 11.63 28.38
N ALA A 432 9.74 11.40 29.66
CA ALA A 432 8.74 11.25 30.69
C ALA A 432 7.88 12.52 30.84
N ASP A 433 8.48 13.71 30.69
CA ASP A 433 7.78 15.00 30.78
C ASP A 433 6.84 15.21 29.59
N GLU A 434 7.27 14.84 28.38
CA GLU A 434 6.44 14.88 27.17
C GLU A 434 5.20 13.99 27.32
N LEU A 435 5.36 12.77 27.85
CA LEU A 435 4.27 11.82 28.11
C LEU A 435 3.38 12.27 29.27
N ALA A 436 3.97 12.84 30.32
CA ALA A 436 3.22 13.41 31.44
C ALA A 436 2.36 14.60 31.01
N ASN A 437 2.67 15.27 29.91
CA ASN A 437 1.83 16.37 29.42
C ASN A 437 0.58 15.91 28.66
N VAL A 438 0.40 14.61 28.40
CA VAL A 438 -0.86 14.07 27.87
C VAL A 438 -1.92 14.06 28.98
N ARG A 439 -2.89 14.97 28.87
CA ARG A 439 -3.92 15.22 29.92
C ARG A 439 -5.34 14.83 29.54
N CYS A 440 -5.58 14.42 28.29
CA CYS A 440 -6.90 13.95 27.87
C CYS A 440 -7.11 12.47 28.25
N PRO A 441 -8.36 11.97 28.35
CA PRO A 441 -8.64 10.55 28.52
C PRO A 441 -7.98 9.69 27.42
N VAL A 442 -7.38 8.57 27.82
CA VAL A 442 -6.70 7.65 26.89
C VAL A 442 -7.25 6.23 27.02
N LEU A 443 -7.60 5.63 25.88
CA LEU A 443 -7.88 4.22 25.71
C LEU A 443 -6.75 3.58 24.90
N ILE A 444 -6.19 2.48 25.40
CA ILE A 444 -5.22 1.64 24.70
C ILE A 444 -5.91 0.31 24.40
N VAL A 445 -6.03 -0.05 23.13
CA VAL A 445 -6.57 -1.35 22.68
C VAL A 445 -5.39 -2.18 22.16
N GLN A 446 -5.05 -3.28 22.82
CA GLN A 446 -3.79 -4.00 22.57
C GLN A 446 -4.02 -5.49 22.31
N ALA A 447 -3.30 -6.08 21.36
CA ALA A 447 -3.32 -7.52 21.13
C ALA A 447 -2.64 -8.26 22.30
N GLU A 448 -3.25 -9.34 22.79
CA GLU A 448 -2.67 -10.13 23.89
C GLU A 448 -1.34 -10.79 23.50
N ARG A 449 -1.19 -11.21 22.24
CA ARG A 449 -0.05 -12.01 21.78
C ARG A 449 0.52 -11.54 20.44
N SER A 450 0.70 -10.24 20.26
CA SER A 450 1.40 -9.73 19.06
C SER A 450 2.91 -9.77 19.24
N ALA A 451 3.60 -10.41 18.29
CA ALA A 451 5.06 -10.47 18.27
C ALA A 451 5.70 -9.12 17.96
N THR A 452 5.06 -8.32 17.11
CA THR A 452 5.51 -6.97 16.71
C THR A 452 5.07 -5.90 17.71
N HIS A 453 3.99 -6.13 18.46
CA HIS A 453 3.42 -5.18 19.43
C HIS A 453 3.16 -5.83 20.80
N PRO A 454 4.21 -6.18 21.57
CA PRO A 454 4.04 -6.89 22.83
C PRO A 454 3.22 -6.10 23.86
N MET A 455 2.32 -6.80 24.56
CA MET A 455 1.45 -6.24 25.60
C MET A 455 2.22 -5.48 26.70
N GLU A 456 3.44 -5.91 27.02
CA GLU A 456 4.28 -5.29 28.04
C GLU A 456 4.49 -3.80 27.78
N HIS A 457 4.76 -3.41 26.54
CA HIS A 457 5.02 -2.01 26.20
C HIS A 457 3.77 -1.13 26.31
N ALA A 458 2.59 -1.69 26.04
CA ALA A 458 1.32 -1.02 26.29
C ALA A 458 1.07 -0.81 27.80
N GLN A 459 1.45 -1.78 28.64
CA GLN A 459 1.38 -1.65 30.11
C GLN A 459 2.39 -0.61 30.63
N GLN A 460 3.61 -0.60 30.10
CA GLN A 460 4.63 0.41 30.42
C GLN A 460 4.13 1.81 30.03
N LEU A 461 3.62 1.99 28.81
CA LEU A 461 3.05 3.27 28.36
C LEU A 461 1.92 3.74 29.27
N ARG A 462 0.99 2.85 29.64
CA ARG A 462 -0.09 3.16 30.59
C ARG A 462 0.43 3.72 31.92
N ASN A 463 1.60 3.27 32.37
CA ASN A 463 2.20 3.76 33.62
C ASN A 463 2.93 5.10 33.46
N LEU A 464 3.47 5.37 32.26
CA LEU A 464 4.12 6.66 31.93
C LEU A 464 3.11 7.80 31.72
N LEU A 465 1.87 7.47 31.35
CA LEU A 465 0.77 8.43 31.18
C LEU A 465 0.18 8.88 32.53
N VAL A 466 1.00 9.52 33.36
CA VAL A 466 0.72 9.80 34.79
C VAL A 466 -0.40 10.82 35.02
N ASN A 467 -0.60 11.78 34.10
CA ASN A 467 -1.60 12.85 34.24
C ASN A 467 -2.89 12.60 33.46
N VAL A 468 -3.06 11.40 32.88
CA VAL A 468 -4.31 11.02 32.21
C VAL A 468 -5.42 10.84 33.25
N PRO A 469 -6.59 11.48 33.07
CA PRO A 469 -7.69 11.42 34.03
C PRO A 469 -8.19 9.99 34.19
N ASN A 470 -8.39 9.57 35.44
CA ASN A 470 -8.81 8.21 35.81
C ASN A 470 -7.87 7.09 35.32
N ARG A 471 -6.61 7.44 34.98
CA ARG A 471 -5.60 6.57 34.38
C ARG A 471 -5.99 6.08 32.97
N ALA A 472 -5.00 5.89 32.10
CA ALA A 472 -5.24 5.29 30.79
C ALA A 472 -5.89 3.89 30.93
N GLN A 473 -6.97 3.67 30.16
CA GLN A 473 -7.68 2.39 30.09
C GLN A 473 -6.93 1.47 29.14
N LEU A 474 -6.67 0.22 29.54
CA LEU A 474 -6.04 -0.79 28.69
C LEU A 474 -7.03 -1.93 28.46
N PHE A 475 -7.39 -2.16 27.21
CA PHE A 475 -8.29 -3.21 26.77
C PHE A 475 -7.51 -4.27 25.96
N PRO A 476 -7.29 -5.47 26.52
CA PRO A 476 -6.67 -6.56 25.80
C PRO A 476 -7.65 -7.20 24.81
N VAL A 477 -7.18 -7.47 23.58
CA VAL A 477 -7.90 -8.19 22.53
C VAL A 477 -7.21 -9.54 22.33
N LYS A 478 -7.99 -10.62 22.35
CA LYS A 478 -7.51 -11.99 22.05
C LYS A 478 -7.12 -12.12 20.58
N ALA A 479 -5.91 -11.68 20.26
CA ALA A 479 -5.37 -11.58 18.92
C ALA A 479 -3.83 -11.70 18.95
N THR A 480 -3.28 -12.08 17.81
CA THR A 480 -1.85 -12.36 17.54
C THR A 480 -1.28 -11.44 16.45
N HIS A 481 -2.15 -10.92 15.58
CA HIS A 481 -1.80 -10.06 14.44
C HIS A 481 -1.59 -8.59 14.83
N GLY A 482 -0.87 -7.87 13.97
CA GLY A 482 -0.57 -6.44 14.09
C GLY A 482 -1.75 -5.52 13.73
N TYR A 483 -2.45 -5.82 12.62
CA TYR A 483 -3.56 -5.01 12.11
C TYR A 483 -4.88 -5.29 12.84
N LEU A 484 -4.96 -4.90 14.13
CA LEU A 484 -6.19 -5.06 14.91
C LEU A 484 -7.39 -4.30 14.33
N THR A 485 -7.14 -3.12 13.76
CA THR A 485 -8.17 -2.26 13.18
C THR A 485 -8.86 -2.89 11.97
N LEU A 486 -8.16 -3.78 11.26
CA LEU A 486 -8.68 -4.51 10.12
C LEU A 486 -9.25 -5.88 10.53
N LEU A 487 -8.41 -6.73 11.12
CA LEU A 487 -8.70 -8.14 11.37
C LEU A 487 -9.52 -8.37 12.64
N SER A 488 -9.61 -7.37 13.52
CA SER A 488 -10.42 -7.39 14.73
C SER A 488 -11.30 -6.15 14.85
N ALA A 489 -11.67 -5.57 13.71
CA ALA A 489 -12.42 -4.31 13.60
C ALA A 489 -13.65 -4.28 14.51
N SER A 490 -14.46 -5.33 14.52
CA SER A 490 -15.73 -5.31 15.26
C SER A 490 -15.57 -5.17 16.78
N ILE A 491 -14.57 -5.84 17.38
CA ILE A 491 -14.30 -5.69 18.82
C ILE A 491 -13.63 -4.34 19.10
N VAL A 492 -12.71 -3.90 18.25
CA VAL A 492 -12.08 -2.58 18.36
C VAL A 492 -13.16 -1.49 18.35
N ASN A 493 -14.01 -1.46 17.33
CA ASN A 493 -15.09 -0.48 17.18
C ASN A 493 -16.08 -0.52 18.35
N GLN A 494 -16.38 -1.72 18.89
CA GLN A 494 -17.23 -1.85 20.08
C GLN A 494 -16.62 -1.13 21.29
N VAL A 495 -15.32 -1.34 21.52
CA VAL A 495 -14.60 -0.79 22.67
C VAL A 495 -14.43 0.71 22.51
N VAL A 496 -14.07 1.18 21.30
CA VAL A 496 -14.01 2.61 20.96
C VAL A 496 -15.36 3.28 21.22
N ASN A 497 -16.44 2.75 20.66
CA ASN A 497 -17.77 3.33 20.86
C ASN A 497 -18.16 3.37 22.36
N LYS A 498 -17.92 2.28 23.11
CA LYS A 498 -18.19 2.24 24.56
C LYS A 498 -17.35 3.25 25.36
N PHE A 499 -16.12 3.50 24.94
CA PHE A 499 -15.24 4.48 25.58
C PHE A 499 -15.72 5.89 25.28
N LEU A 500 -15.91 6.23 24.01
CA LEU A 500 -16.29 7.57 23.58
C LEU A 500 -17.67 7.99 24.09
N THR A 501 -18.66 7.08 24.10
CA THR A 501 -20.03 7.37 24.59
C THR A 501 -20.10 7.62 26.11
N ARG A 502 -19.05 7.31 26.87
CA ARG A 502 -18.96 7.63 28.31
C ARG A 502 -18.32 9.00 28.57
N LEU A 503 -17.69 9.60 27.57
CA LEU A 503 -17.08 10.92 27.69
C LEU A 503 -18.15 12.01 27.56
N PRO A 504 -17.87 13.24 28.04
CA PRO A 504 -18.78 14.36 27.88
C PRO A 504 -19.14 14.58 26.40
N PRO A 505 -20.42 14.81 26.06
CA PRO A 505 -20.81 15.15 24.69
C PRO A 505 -20.06 16.40 24.20
N ALA A 506 -19.59 16.35 22.96
CA ALA A 506 -18.92 17.46 22.31
C ALA A 506 -19.64 17.80 21.00
N ARG A 507 -19.82 19.10 20.77
CA ARG A 507 -20.37 19.63 19.52
C ARG A 507 -19.27 19.76 18.47
N SER A 508 -19.67 19.69 17.20
CA SER A 508 -18.76 19.77 16.06
C SER A 508 -18.93 21.01 15.17
N ASP A 509 -19.29 22.14 15.77
CA ASP A 509 -19.41 23.40 15.02
C ASP A 509 -18.07 23.81 14.38
N LEU A 510 -18.04 23.99 13.06
CA LEU A 510 -16.86 24.48 12.34
C LEU A 510 -16.69 25.98 12.54
N LYS A 511 -16.00 26.37 13.62
CA LYS A 511 -15.77 27.77 14.00
C LYS A 511 -14.41 28.25 13.55
N GLU A 512 -14.34 29.55 13.27
CA GLU A 512 -13.04 30.18 13.01
C GLU A 512 -12.17 30.09 14.28
N PRO A 513 -10.90 29.65 14.17
CA PRO A 513 -10.01 29.57 15.33
C PRO A 513 -9.81 30.95 15.98
N GLU A 514 -9.82 30.99 17.30
CA GLU A 514 -9.66 32.24 18.07
C GLU A 514 -8.25 32.83 17.94
N MET A 515 -7.25 31.97 17.75
CA MET A 515 -5.85 32.32 17.60
C MET A 515 -5.39 32.09 16.16
N SER A 516 -4.48 32.94 15.67
CA SER A 516 -3.85 32.72 14.37
C SER A 516 -3.03 31.42 14.38
N LEU A 517 -2.93 30.76 13.22
CA LEU A 517 -2.11 29.55 13.06
C LEU A 517 -0.65 29.81 13.49
N VAL A 518 -0.10 30.93 13.04
CA VAL A 518 1.30 31.35 13.30
C VAL A 518 1.55 31.50 14.79
N ASP A 519 0.66 32.19 15.52
CA ASP A 519 0.84 32.38 16.96
C ASP A 519 0.66 31.07 17.72
N ARG A 520 -0.29 30.23 17.30
CA ARG A 520 -0.50 28.93 17.95
C ARG A 520 0.68 27.98 17.75
N MET A 521 1.23 27.93 16.54
CA MET A 521 2.40 27.12 16.23
C MET A 521 3.65 27.63 16.94
N ARG A 522 3.80 28.95 17.11
CA ARG A 522 4.90 29.52 17.92
C ARG A 522 4.86 29.01 19.37
N ILE A 523 3.68 29.02 20.01
CA ILE A 523 3.52 28.46 21.36
C ILE A 523 3.91 26.98 21.40
N ALA A 524 3.53 26.20 20.38
CA ALA A 524 3.90 24.79 20.31
C ALA A 524 5.42 24.59 20.09
N LEU A 525 6.07 25.45 19.31
CA LEU A 525 7.53 25.43 19.13
C LEU A 525 8.26 25.82 20.42
N ASP A 526 7.79 26.82 21.15
CA ASP A 526 8.34 27.20 22.47
C ASP A 526 8.26 26.03 23.45
N GLN A 527 7.11 25.34 23.48
CA GLN A 527 6.92 24.17 24.32
C GLN A 527 7.81 22.99 23.89
N LEU A 528 7.97 22.77 22.59
CA LEU A 528 8.85 21.73 22.06
C LEU A 528 10.33 22.05 22.37
N ALA A 529 10.73 23.32 22.31
CA ALA A 529 12.05 23.80 22.68
C ALA A 529 12.37 23.48 24.14
N GLU A 530 11.40 23.69 25.04
CA GLU A 530 11.52 23.32 26.45
C GLU A 530 11.69 21.81 26.65
N PHE A 531 10.86 20.98 25.99
CA PHE A 531 10.98 19.52 26.10
C PHE A 531 12.29 18.95 25.56
N ARG A 532 12.88 19.62 24.56
CA ARG A 532 14.11 19.19 23.89
C ARG A 532 15.37 19.81 24.46
N ASP A 533 15.23 20.75 25.41
CA ASP A 533 16.32 21.58 25.93
C ASP A 533 17.12 22.23 24.77
N ASP A 534 16.41 22.71 23.75
CA ASP A 534 16.98 23.32 22.55
C ASP A 534 16.24 24.61 22.18
N PRO A 535 16.74 25.77 22.65
CA PRO A 535 16.17 27.08 22.34
C PRO A 535 16.13 27.41 20.84
N SER A 536 16.91 26.74 19.99
CA SER A 536 16.86 27.01 18.55
C SER A 536 15.55 26.58 17.91
N ILE A 537 14.74 25.75 18.59
CA ILE A 537 13.43 25.29 18.11
C ILE A 537 12.40 26.43 18.10
N SER A 538 12.41 27.31 19.10
CA SER A 538 11.45 28.41 19.21
C SER A 538 11.65 29.50 18.14
N GLU A 539 12.87 29.62 17.62
CA GLU A 539 13.23 30.59 16.57
C GLU A 539 12.85 30.14 15.15
N ARG A 540 12.38 28.90 14.98
CA ARG A 540 12.04 28.33 13.67
C ARG A 540 10.73 28.91 13.12
N ASP A 541 10.52 28.78 11.81
CA ASP A 541 9.33 29.30 11.13
C ASP A 541 8.03 28.62 11.63
N PRO A 542 7.18 29.30 12.41
CA PRO A 542 5.94 28.71 12.91
C PRO A 542 4.90 28.41 11.82
N ALA A 543 5.08 28.91 10.59
CA ALA A 543 4.19 28.57 9.48
C ALA A 543 4.55 27.23 8.83
N SER A 544 5.72 26.65 9.13
CA SER A 544 6.20 25.42 8.52
C SER A 544 6.03 24.22 9.45
N PRO A 545 5.29 23.16 9.05
CA PRO A 545 5.26 21.92 9.83
C PRO A 545 6.65 21.30 10.02
N LEU A 546 7.57 21.51 9.08
CA LEU A 546 8.95 20.99 9.17
C LEU A 546 9.75 21.59 10.33
N SER A 547 9.34 22.73 10.87
CA SER A 547 9.99 23.36 12.02
C SER A 547 9.89 22.53 13.30
N PHE A 548 8.90 21.63 13.37
CA PHE A 548 8.71 20.70 14.47
C PHE A 548 9.62 19.45 14.41
N CYS A 549 10.43 19.31 13.36
CA CYS A 549 11.37 18.21 13.23
C CYS A 549 12.36 18.14 14.41
N CYS A 550 12.45 16.96 15.02
CA CYS A 550 13.35 16.66 16.14
C CYS A 550 14.45 15.66 15.79
N VAL A 551 14.56 15.21 14.53
CA VAL A 551 15.69 14.37 14.11
C VAL A 551 16.98 15.20 14.14
N THR A 552 18.09 14.54 14.46
CA THR A 552 19.40 15.21 14.44
C THR A 552 19.82 15.55 13.01
N GLU A 553 20.74 16.50 12.87
CA GLU A 553 21.26 16.89 11.55
C GLU A 553 21.92 15.71 10.80
N GLU A 554 22.54 14.78 11.52
CA GLU A 554 23.08 13.54 10.96
C GLU A 554 21.95 12.65 10.39
N VAL A 555 20.86 12.46 11.15
CA VAL A 555 19.71 11.69 10.68
C VAL A 555 19.06 12.39 9.47
N ARG A 556 18.90 13.71 9.51
CA ARG A 556 18.34 14.50 8.40
C ARG A 556 19.12 14.27 7.10
N LYS A 557 20.45 14.43 7.16
CA LYS A 557 21.34 14.20 6.01
C LYS A 557 21.27 12.75 5.52
N SER A 558 21.31 11.78 6.44
CA SER A 558 21.19 10.38 6.09
C SER A 558 19.86 10.05 5.40
N GLN A 559 18.74 10.64 5.84
CA GLN A 559 17.44 10.46 5.19
C GLN A 559 17.40 11.06 3.78
N GLU A 560 18.04 12.21 3.57
CA GLU A 560 18.18 12.82 2.24
C GLU A 560 19.07 12.02 1.31
N GLU A 561 20.21 11.54 1.80
CA GLU A 561 21.12 10.67 1.05
C GLU A 561 20.43 9.36 0.66
N LEU A 562 19.74 8.69 1.60
CA LEU A 562 18.98 7.48 1.32
C LEU A 562 17.86 7.72 0.31
N TYR A 563 17.17 8.86 0.38
CA TYR A 563 16.17 9.22 -0.63
C TYR A 563 16.81 9.27 -2.02
N GLN A 564 17.97 9.92 -2.18
CA GLN A 564 18.67 9.97 -3.46
C GLN A 564 19.08 8.60 -3.96
N ILE A 565 19.67 7.76 -3.09
CA ILE A 565 20.10 6.40 -3.49
C ILE A 565 18.89 5.56 -3.94
N TYR A 566 17.76 5.63 -3.22
CA TYR A 566 16.55 4.91 -3.61
C TYR A 566 15.87 5.52 -4.85
N ALA A 567 16.13 6.78 -5.20
CA ALA A 567 15.63 7.41 -6.42
C ALA A 567 16.40 6.96 -7.67
N GLU A 568 17.64 6.49 -7.54
CA GLU A 568 18.43 5.97 -8.66
C GLU A 568 17.72 4.76 -9.28
N GLY A 569 17.71 4.61 -10.60
CA GLY A 569 17.23 3.40 -11.28
C GLY A 569 15.73 3.07 -11.14
N VAL A 570 14.90 3.93 -10.53
CA VAL A 570 13.45 3.68 -10.36
C VAL A 570 12.71 3.47 -11.68
N GLN A 571 13.16 4.11 -12.76
CA GLN A 571 12.57 3.97 -14.10
C GLN A 571 12.79 2.60 -14.74
N THR A 572 13.78 1.85 -14.24
CA THR A 572 14.14 0.51 -14.72
C THR A 572 13.78 -0.59 -13.71
N ALA A 573 13.18 -0.21 -12.58
CA ALA A 573 12.78 -1.15 -11.54
C ALA A 573 11.58 -2.00 -12.00
N LEU A 574 11.41 -3.16 -11.36
CA LEU A 574 10.28 -4.04 -11.59
C LEU A 574 8.95 -3.29 -11.43
N SER A 575 8.04 -3.51 -12.38
CA SER A 575 6.61 -3.21 -12.23
C SER A 575 5.85 -4.51 -12.00
N PRO A 576 5.18 -4.70 -10.84
CA PRO A 576 4.29 -5.84 -10.60
C PRO A 576 2.92 -5.69 -11.29
N LEU A 577 2.75 -4.63 -12.09
CA LEU A 577 1.48 -4.26 -12.70
C LEU A 577 1.46 -4.58 -14.21
N ALA A 578 0.29 -4.98 -14.69
CA ALA A 578 -0.05 -5.04 -16.10
C ALA A 578 -0.14 -3.62 -16.72
N PRO A 579 -0.13 -3.48 -18.06
CA PRO A 579 -0.23 -2.18 -18.72
C PRO A 579 -1.49 -1.36 -18.40
N ASP A 580 -2.54 -2.01 -17.86
CA ASP A 580 -3.77 -1.35 -17.40
C ASP A 580 -3.67 -0.82 -15.95
N GLY A 581 -2.51 -0.99 -15.30
CA GLY A 581 -2.24 -0.55 -13.93
C GLY A 581 -2.74 -1.49 -12.83
N ARG A 582 -3.25 -2.67 -13.18
CA ARG A 582 -3.70 -3.68 -12.21
C ARG A 582 -2.59 -4.69 -11.89
N PRO A 583 -2.62 -5.33 -10.71
CA PRO A 583 -1.84 -6.53 -10.41
C PRO A 583 -1.84 -7.54 -11.56
N LEU A 584 -0.67 -8.13 -11.85
CA LEU A 584 -0.53 -9.15 -12.90
C LEU A 584 -1.34 -10.42 -12.61
N ARG A 585 -1.53 -10.73 -11.33
CA ARG A 585 -2.31 -11.87 -10.82
C ARG A 585 -2.76 -11.61 -9.40
N LYS A 586 -3.61 -12.48 -8.84
CA LYS A 586 -3.81 -12.52 -7.39
C LYS A 586 -2.63 -13.19 -6.70
N PHE A 587 -2.33 -12.79 -5.47
CA PHE A 587 -1.29 -13.41 -4.68
C PHE A 587 -1.58 -14.91 -4.42
N SER A 588 -2.83 -15.27 -4.20
CA SER A 588 -3.30 -16.66 -4.05
C SER A 588 -3.16 -17.53 -5.31
N GLU A 589 -2.95 -16.93 -6.49
CA GLU A 589 -2.70 -17.63 -7.76
C GLU A 589 -1.21 -17.93 -7.99
N ARG A 590 -0.35 -17.54 -7.05
CA ARG A 590 1.08 -17.87 -7.04
C ARG A 590 1.27 -19.38 -7.12
N LYS A 591 2.25 -19.81 -7.91
CA LYS A 591 2.68 -21.21 -7.92
C LYS A 591 3.51 -21.45 -6.66
N ASP A 592 3.16 -22.47 -5.87
CA ASP A 592 3.90 -22.97 -4.68
C ASP A 592 5.36 -23.43 -4.98
N GLU A 593 5.98 -22.94 -6.06
CA GLU A 593 7.25 -23.42 -6.60
C GLU A 593 8.40 -22.42 -6.38
N HIS A 594 8.28 -21.51 -5.40
CA HIS A 594 9.45 -20.75 -4.99
C HIS A 594 10.31 -21.65 -4.09
N TRP A 595 11.59 -21.84 -4.43
CA TRP A 595 12.47 -22.73 -3.67
C TRP A 595 12.65 -22.32 -2.18
N LEU A 596 12.29 -21.07 -1.84
CA LEU A 596 12.26 -20.54 -0.47
C LEU A 596 10.93 -20.76 0.26
N ASP A 597 9.92 -21.38 -0.35
CA ASP A 597 8.76 -21.83 0.41
C ASP A 597 9.21 -22.97 1.33
N SER A 598 9.57 -22.59 2.56
CA SER A 598 9.76 -23.51 3.66
C SER A 598 8.42 -24.22 3.90
N SER A 599 8.44 -25.55 3.94
CA SER A 599 7.28 -26.29 4.43
C SER A 599 7.01 -25.93 5.89
N THR A 600 5.87 -26.37 6.42
CA THR A 600 5.41 -26.10 7.81
C THR A 600 6.41 -26.49 8.91
N ASP A 601 7.50 -27.14 8.57
CA ASP A 601 8.62 -27.53 9.43
C ASP A 601 9.87 -26.64 9.29
N GLY A 602 9.82 -25.57 8.49
CA GLY A 602 10.92 -24.63 8.30
C GLY A 602 12.01 -25.10 7.32
N PHE A 603 11.80 -26.21 6.60
CA PHE A 603 12.76 -26.75 5.63
C PHE A 603 12.32 -26.51 4.18
N SER A 604 13.22 -26.02 3.33
CA SER A 604 13.03 -25.97 1.88
C SER A 604 13.32 -27.35 1.27
N TYR A 605 12.29 -28.14 0.99
CA TYR A 605 12.46 -29.39 0.23
C TYR A 605 12.33 -29.13 -1.27
N ALA A 606 13.43 -29.16 -2.01
CA ALA A 606 13.37 -29.38 -3.45
C ALA A 606 12.94 -30.83 -3.68
N ASN A 607 11.62 -31.12 -3.77
CA ASN A 607 11.17 -32.51 -3.84
C ASN A 607 10.27 -32.78 -5.05
N ALA A 608 10.89 -33.31 -6.11
CA ALA A 608 10.22 -33.88 -7.27
C ALA A 608 9.11 -34.89 -6.90
N LYS A 609 9.21 -35.53 -5.73
CA LYS A 609 8.20 -36.48 -5.21
C LYS A 609 6.82 -35.84 -4.92
N GLN A 610 6.77 -34.57 -4.50
CA GLN A 610 5.49 -33.89 -4.23
C GLN A 610 4.73 -33.58 -5.53
N LEU A 611 5.45 -33.33 -6.63
CA LEU A 611 4.87 -33.12 -7.95
C LEU A 611 4.26 -34.42 -8.50
N THR A 612 4.95 -35.55 -8.31
CA THR A 612 4.48 -36.88 -8.74
C THR A 612 3.23 -37.31 -7.97
N ASP A 613 3.18 -37.06 -6.66
CA ASP A 613 2.00 -37.38 -5.83
C ASP A 613 0.79 -36.49 -6.16
N ARG A 614 1.00 -35.21 -6.51
CA ARG A 614 -0.05 -34.28 -6.97
C ARG A 614 -0.65 -34.68 -8.33
N LEU A 615 0.17 -35.22 -9.24
CA LEU A 615 -0.28 -35.69 -10.56
C LEU A 615 -1.03 -37.02 -10.51
N LEU A 616 -0.76 -37.86 -9.49
CA LEU A 616 -1.32 -39.21 -9.39
C LEU A 616 -2.61 -39.29 -8.56
N ASP A 617 -2.88 -38.37 -7.64
CA ASP A 617 -4.11 -38.38 -6.83
C ASP A 617 -4.58 -36.98 -6.38
N PRO A 618 -5.40 -36.28 -7.19
CA PRO A 618 -5.95 -34.96 -6.88
C PRO A 618 -6.85 -34.93 -5.63
N SER A 619 -7.29 -36.09 -5.13
CA SER A 619 -8.20 -36.18 -3.97
C SER A 619 -7.49 -35.95 -2.63
N LYS A 620 -6.16 -36.12 -2.59
CA LYS A 620 -5.35 -35.86 -1.40
C LYS A 620 -5.29 -34.39 -1.02
N ASP A 621 -5.29 -33.47 -2.00
CA ASP A 621 -5.30 -32.03 -1.74
C ASP A 621 -6.62 -31.57 -1.10
N ARG A 622 -7.77 -32.15 -1.50
CA ARG A 622 -9.06 -31.89 -0.84
C ARG A 622 -9.07 -32.36 0.62
N ARG A 623 -8.48 -33.53 0.91
CA ARG A 623 -8.36 -34.03 2.30
C ARG A 623 -7.36 -33.23 3.13
N ARG A 624 -6.30 -32.67 2.51
CA ARG A 624 -5.30 -31.85 3.20
C ARG A 624 -5.80 -30.43 3.47
N ALA A 625 -6.58 -29.84 2.56
CA ALA A 625 -7.31 -28.59 2.77
C ALA A 625 -8.36 -28.72 3.89
N ALA A 626 -9.10 -29.83 3.93
CA ALA A 626 -10.04 -30.12 5.02
C ALA A 626 -9.34 -30.36 6.38
N ARG A 627 -8.11 -30.89 6.38
CA ARG A 627 -7.28 -31.04 7.59
C ARG A 627 -6.63 -29.73 8.05
N ARG A 628 -6.29 -28.81 7.13
CA ARG A 628 -5.80 -27.45 7.45
C ARG A 628 -6.83 -26.65 8.25
N ALA A 629 -8.13 -26.88 8.03
CA ALA A 629 -9.21 -26.24 8.79
C ALA A 629 -9.40 -26.81 10.22
N ALA A 630 -8.71 -27.89 10.60
CA ALA A 630 -9.02 -28.66 11.81
C ALA A 630 -7.81 -28.99 12.73
N MET A 631 -6.66 -28.34 12.56
CA MET A 631 -5.51 -28.51 13.46
C MET A 631 -5.59 -27.53 14.65
N PRO A 632 -5.46 -28.00 15.91
CA PRO A 632 -5.25 -27.13 17.05
C PRO A 632 -3.90 -26.40 16.95
N ILE A 633 -3.90 -25.13 17.35
CA ILE A 633 -2.73 -24.24 17.42
C ILE A 633 -1.84 -24.70 18.57
N GLU A 634 -0.95 -25.66 18.35
CA GLU A 634 0.10 -26.00 19.32
C GLU A 634 1.43 -26.19 18.57
N HIS A 635 2.41 -25.34 18.88
CA HIS A 635 3.75 -25.15 18.29
C HIS A 635 3.90 -24.05 17.24
N GLU A 636 3.69 -22.80 17.64
CA GLU A 636 4.28 -21.63 16.96
C GLU A 636 5.70 -21.40 17.50
N SER A 637 6.72 -21.67 16.68
CA SER A 637 7.98 -20.93 16.85
C SER A 637 7.70 -19.47 16.54
N PRO A 638 8.03 -18.52 17.43
CA PRO A 638 7.68 -17.13 17.19
C PRO A 638 8.45 -16.62 15.97
N LEU A 639 7.72 -16.02 15.01
CA LEU A 639 8.30 -15.38 13.81
C LEU A 639 9.41 -14.39 14.16
N PHE A 640 9.28 -13.73 15.31
CA PHE A 640 10.29 -12.85 15.88
C PHE A 640 10.80 -13.40 17.21
N VAL A 641 12.12 -13.47 17.37
CA VAL A 641 12.73 -13.73 18.67
C VAL A 641 12.42 -12.53 19.59
N PRO A 642 11.97 -12.76 20.85
CA PRO A 642 11.83 -11.68 21.83
C PRO A 642 13.13 -10.88 21.92
N SER A 643 13.03 -9.56 21.84
CA SER A 643 14.20 -8.69 21.85
C SER A 643 13.88 -7.36 22.52
N GLU A 644 14.92 -6.65 22.95
CA GLU A 644 14.78 -5.30 23.50
C GLU A 644 14.62 -4.26 22.38
N PRO A 645 13.99 -3.10 22.67
CA PRO A 645 13.97 -1.97 21.75
C PRO A 645 15.38 -1.52 21.36
N VAL A 646 15.57 -1.11 20.11
CA VAL A 646 16.86 -0.64 19.61
C VAL A 646 17.31 0.65 20.30
N THR A 647 18.61 0.74 20.55
CA THR A 647 19.25 1.97 21.03
C THR A 647 19.58 2.92 19.88
N GLN A 648 19.90 4.17 20.19
CA GLN A 648 20.29 5.16 19.18
C GLN A 648 21.58 4.77 18.44
N GLU A 649 22.52 4.11 19.13
CA GLU A 649 23.75 3.60 18.53
C GLU A 649 23.46 2.52 17.48
N VAL A 650 22.53 1.60 17.78
CA VAL A 650 22.11 0.57 16.81
C VAL A 650 21.46 1.21 15.59
N GLN A 651 20.59 2.19 15.79
CA GLN A 651 19.99 2.95 14.68
C GLN A 651 21.06 3.69 13.84
N GLN A 652 22.10 4.23 14.48
CA GLN A 652 23.20 4.91 13.78
C GLN A 652 24.03 3.95 12.94
N VAL A 653 24.42 2.79 13.50
CA VAL A 653 25.13 1.74 12.76
C VAL A 653 24.29 1.28 11.57
N ALA A 654 22.99 1.07 11.76
CA ALA A 654 22.07 0.70 10.70
C ALA A 654 22.02 1.74 9.56
N ARG A 655 21.95 3.04 9.88
CA ARG A 655 22.00 4.12 8.87
C ARG A 655 23.29 4.07 8.04
N ILE A 656 24.44 3.91 8.69
CA ILE A 656 25.74 3.79 8.00
C ILE A 656 25.73 2.57 7.07
N ARG A 657 25.19 1.43 7.53
CA ARG A 657 25.04 0.22 6.71
C ARG A 657 24.16 0.49 5.49
N ARG A 658 22.99 1.11 5.64
CA ARG A 658 22.10 1.42 4.50
C ARG A 658 22.75 2.31 3.45
N ALA A 659 23.54 3.29 3.88
CA ALA A 659 24.27 4.17 2.97
C ALA A 659 25.43 3.47 2.23
N THR A 660 25.97 2.38 2.77
CA THR A 660 27.17 1.69 2.26
C THR A 660 26.90 0.35 1.57
N VAL A 661 25.82 -0.34 1.94
CA VAL A 661 25.43 -1.68 1.45
C VAL A 661 24.70 -1.62 0.10
N LEU A 662 24.23 -0.44 -0.32
CA LEU A 662 23.66 -0.27 -1.64
C LEU A 662 24.80 -0.28 -2.68
N PRO A 663 24.76 -1.18 -3.68
CA PRO A 663 25.87 -1.35 -4.60
C PRO A 663 26.09 -0.06 -5.39
N GLN A 664 27.21 0.63 -5.12
CA GLN A 664 27.62 1.84 -5.84
C GLN A 664 28.06 1.54 -7.29
N SER A 665 28.02 0.27 -7.72
CA SER A 665 28.36 -0.13 -9.07
C SER A 665 27.53 -1.32 -9.56
N PRO A 666 27.34 -1.48 -10.88
CA PRO A 666 26.70 -2.67 -11.46
C PRO A 666 27.40 -4.00 -11.14
N ALA A 667 28.64 -3.97 -10.63
CA ALA A 667 29.45 -5.16 -10.35
C ALA A 667 29.04 -5.87 -9.04
N ASP A 668 28.45 -5.16 -8.09
CA ASP A 668 28.14 -5.70 -6.75
C ASP A 668 26.79 -6.45 -6.68
N LYS A 669 26.04 -6.51 -7.80
CA LYS A 669 24.73 -7.18 -7.88
C LYS A 669 24.75 -8.71 -7.69
N HIS A 670 25.92 -9.36 -7.69
CA HIS A 670 26.00 -10.82 -7.83
C HIS A 670 26.34 -11.63 -6.57
N VAL A 671 26.45 -11.01 -5.38
CA VAL A 671 26.95 -11.71 -4.18
C VAL A 671 25.94 -11.74 -3.03
N ILE A 672 24.68 -12.09 -3.25
CA ILE A 672 23.82 -12.64 -2.16
C ILE A 672 22.88 -13.72 -2.73
N LYS A 673 23.42 -14.92 -2.99
CA LYS A 673 22.62 -16.14 -3.31
C LYS A 673 22.94 -17.28 -2.33
N GLY A 674 22.80 -17.00 -1.04
CA GLY A 674 22.83 -18.00 0.02
C GLY A 674 21.76 -17.68 1.07
N SER A 675 21.14 -18.70 1.65
CA SER A 675 20.24 -18.54 2.80
C SER A 675 20.97 -17.77 3.92
N MET A 676 20.49 -16.57 4.23
CA MET A 676 21.11 -15.64 5.19
C MET A 676 21.15 -16.16 6.62
N ALA A 677 20.32 -17.16 6.96
CA ALA A 677 20.40 -17.86 8.24
C ALA A 677 21.79 -18.47 8.53
N LYS A 678 22.56 -18.83 7.48
CA LYS A 678 23.90 -19.42 7.63
C LYS A 678 25.04 -18.38 7.69
N VAL A 679 24.81 -17.18 7.16
CA VAL A 679 25.76 -16.05 7.22
C VAL A 679 25.66 -15.35 8.58
N LEU A 680 24.45 -15.26 9.15
CA LEU A 680 24.24 -14.72 10.50
C LEU A 680 24.88 -15.59 11.60
N ALA A 681 24.96 -16.91 11.40
CA ALA A 681 25.69 -17.80 12.30
C ALA A 681 27.22 -17.58 12.28
N SER A 682 27.77 -16.89 11.28
CA SER A 682 29.21 -16.61 11.13
C SER A 682 29.60 -15.16 11.44
N GLY A 683 28.64 -14.25 11.63
CA GLY A 683 28.88 -12.84 12.02
C GLY A 683 29.11 -12.62 13.53
N ALA A 684 28.85 -13.61 14.37
CA ALA A 684 29.13 -13.57 15.80
C ALA A 684 30.60 -13.96 16.08
N GLY A 685 31.56 -13.15 15.66
CA GLY A 685 32.95 -13.44 15.97
C GLY A 685 34.02 -12.68 15.21
N THR A 686 34.06 -11.35 15.33
CA THR A 686 35.34 -10.63 15.15
C THR A 686 35.48 -9.57 16.23
N SER A 687 36.19 -9.98 17.28
CA SER A 687 36.73 -9.11 18.31
C SER A 687 37.71 -8.10 17.73
N LEU A 688 37.68 -6.90 18.32
CA LEU A 688 38.63 -5.81 18.14
C LEU A 688 40.08 -6.31 18.04
N GLN A 689 40.75 -5.98 16.93
CA GLN A 689 42.20 -6.14 16.80
C GLN A 689 42.91 -5.24 17.80
N ARG A 690 43.52 -5.87 18.81
CA ARG A 690 44.44 -5.28 19.78
C ARG A 690 45.68 -4.77 19.03
N ARG A 691 45.85 -3.44 18.94
CA ARG A 691 47.10 -2.83 18.46
C ARG A 691 48.22 -3.13 19.45
N LEU A 692 49.27 -3.77 18.97
CA LEU A 692 50.57 -3.87 19.62
C LEU A 692 51.23 -2.48 19.62
N LEU A 693 51.73 -2.04 20.77
CA LEU A 693 52.79 -1.03 20.85
C LEU A 693 54.02 -1.66 21.53
N PRO A 694 55.24 -1.23 21.17
CA PRO A 694 56.45 -2.01 21.40
C PRO A 694 57.17 -1.66 22.71
N ARG A 695 57.64 -2.72 23.36
CA ARG A 695 58.59 -2.85 24.50
C ARG A 695 58.19 -2.26 25.84
#